data_AF-A0A7V4JKZ9-F1
#
_entry.id   AF-A0A7V4JKZ9-F1
#
_cell.length_a   1.000
_cell.length_b   1.000
_cell.length_c   1.000
_cell.angle_alpha   90.00
_cell.angle_beta   90.00
_cell.angle_gamma   90.00
#
_symmetry.space_group_name_H-M   'P 1'
#
loop_
_entity.id
_entity.type
_entity.pdbx_description
1 polymer ?
#
loop_
_entity_poly.entity_id
_entity_poly.type
_entity_poly.pdbx_seq_one_letter_code
_entity_poly.pdbx_strand_id
1 'polypeptide(L)'
;MIKDKIKAGWKIAGWLLLIILLYVSDRANEKYAVSWKTRCFTSELRKAIRELKSSGEEYLKLVCGRERQFHELSGGQFAFEKKGLIYQVFKKDSILFWTSNHLMTGNTSCPAAEGVYYLQNGWYYLISLSNNDFSLKGLALIKNQYVLSNDYLSREFHRRYRLPATVEITNEHKPGMVKITGEDGRYLCSLDFSGDDSLIPFVTLAQGILFLLIVFFMVKQSNRWLMSFASSLHRTAALLIITLLFFLFRTGMTLTGFPHAFYTIDFFSPLRFSSSLLFHSLADVLFTGLISLYFTYHLYRHISFHELDKKGHYGAAVAVLLLLVIFFHFVVALTKSLVLNSDLSFRFYHITSVSVMSFVALLALSFYLASLVLLIQKYIDLVSPWGSFKWVVIVSAGLMIIFLWAIKITGNQPFPWGEAGMLLLLVLLFMALHYLLKSFQFMSKVYLCVIVFALFTTYLLGHYTAVKQDNEKKILAAGLLSERDMVAEYLLHDIDKQLREDTRIDSIVFSAGNVYRDLYDFLRHHYFYGYWNNFDLQIAICSPADSLFVREKKQKCHCHSFFHRLLSEEGKILDSTSFYYLDDHNGLISYLGTYSFRRGNRQLGLYLQLDAKMNAVSPGYPELLQNKRQQQLLRYDYSFAKYYRDQLVSQSGSYRYPFDAYACHCGNKEFDSYSSEGYSHLCYRPGKDYLIMVSSPVVSLREAAIMFSYICVFYFLLVGSYFLFSMTAERRRHFFSCYRNKILLAISGISLMALFTLGVALVMLLNMHFHNKHDRLLREKLTAVYDYLISNMPPSWMNGLYPSP
;
A
#
# COMPACT_ATOMS: atom_id res chain seq x y z
N MET A 1 -48.17 23.95 -22.32
CA MET A 1 -48.37 22.47 -22.31
C MET A 1 -47.53 21.73 -23.36
N ILE A 2 -47.73 21.92 -24.68
CA ILE A 2 -46.91 21.22 -25.71
C ILE A 2 -45.45 21.68 -25.69
N LYS A 3 -45.17 22.99 -25.59
CA LYS A 3 -43.81 23.54 -25.43
C LYS A 3 -43.07 23.00 -24.20
N ASP A 4 -43.78 22.72 -23.11
CA ASP A 4 -43.18 22.20 -21.87
C ASP A 4 -42.87 20.71 -21.95
N LYS A 5 -43.75 19.93 -22.60
CA LYS A 5 -43.49 18.52 -22.92
C LYS A 5 -42.33 18.35 -23.90
N ILE A 6 -42.22 19.21 -24.92
CA ILE A 6 -41.08 19.23 -25.85
C ILE A 6 -39.79 19.59 -25.10
N LYS A 7 -39.79 20.64 -24.26
CA LYS A 7 -38.62 21.00 -23.43
C LYS A 7 -38.23 19.90 -22.44
N ALA A 8 -39.16 19.09 -21.94
CA ALA A 8 -38.87 17.94 -21.10
C ALA A 8 -38.24 16.79 -21.90
N GLY A 9 -38.76 16.51 -23.11
CA GLY A 9 -38.20 15.52 -24.02
C GLY A 9 -36.75 15.81 -24.44
N TRP A 10 -36.45 17.05 -24.84
CA TRP A 10 -35.08 17.48 -25.19
C TRP A 10 -34.10 17.36 -24.02
N LYS A 11 -34.57 17.58 -22.78
CA LYS A 11 -33.73 17.37 -21.60
C LYS A 11 -33.40 15.89 -21.46
N ILE A 12 -34.41 15.01 -21.44
CA ILE A 12 -34.24 13.54 -21.33
C ILE A 12 -33.31 12.99 -22.42
N ALA A 13 -33.47 13.45 -23.66
CA ALA A 13 -32.58 13.09 -24.77
C ALA A 13 -31.13 13.52 -24.51
N GLY A 14 -30.92 14.72 -23.94
CA GLY A 14 -29.58 15.18 -23.52
C GLY A 14 -28.93 14.30 -22.45
N TRP A 15 -29.71 13.73 -21.51
CA TRP A 15 -29.19 12.80 -20.50
C TRP A 15 -28.74 11.47 -21.09
N LEU A 16 -29.60 10.89 -21.94
CA LEU A 16 -29.26 9.65 -22.63
C LEU A 16 -28.02 9.86 -23.49
N LEU A 17 -27.90 11.00 -24.17
CA LEU A 17 -26.73 11.32 -24.97
C LEU A 17 -25.44 11.44 -24.13
N LEU A 18 -25.47 12.07 -22.94
CA LEU A 18 -24.29 12.13 -22.06
C LEU A 18 -23.88 10.76 -21.52
N ILE A 19 -24.85 9.92 -21.15
CA ILE A 19 -24.58 8.54 -20.68
C ILE A 19 -24.04 7.68 -21.83
N ILE A 20 -24.62 7.80 -23.03
CA ILE A 20 -24.15 7.10 -24.24
C ILE A 20 -22.73 7.57 -24.58
N LEU A 21 -22.43 8.86 -24.54
CA LEU A 21 -21.09 9.39 -24.76
C LEU A 21 -20.08 8.84 -23.75
N LEU A 22 -20.46 8.77 -22.46
CA LEU A 22 -19.60 8.17 -21.43
C LEU A 22 -19.35 6.68 -21.72
N TYR A 23 -20.39 5.94 -22.10
CA TYR A 23 -20.30 4.51 -22.42
C TYR A 23 -19.46 4.22 -23.66
N VAL A 24 -19.70 4.96 -24.76
CA VAL A 24 -18.93 4.84 -26.00
C VAL A 24 -17.48 5.23 -25.78
N SER A 25 -17.23 6.31 -25.01
CA SER A 25 -15.88 6.71 -24.63
C SER A 25 -15.16 5.63 -23.83
N ASP A 26 -15.86 4.93 -22.93
CA ASP A 26 -15.28 3.87 -22.10
C ASP A 26 -14.84 2.67 -22.93
N ARG A 27 -15.74 2.17 -23.79
CA ARG A 27 -15.43 1.08 -24.72
C ARG A 27 -14.34 1.44 -25.74
N ALA A 28 -14.32 2.68 -26.21
CA ALA A 28 -13.26 3.16 -27.09
C ALA A 28 -11.91 3.21 -26.36
N ASN A 29 -11.88 3.67 -25.11
CA ASN A 29 -10.66 3.76 -24.32
C ASN A 29 -10.06 2.37 -24.07
N GLU A 30 -10.88 1.41 -23.65
CA GLU A 30 -10.52 0.01 -23.45
C GLU A 30 -9.91 -0.60 -24.74
N LYS A 31 -10.58 -0.41 -25.89
CA LYS A 31 -10.14 -1.00 -27.17
C LYS A 31 -8.85 -0.37 -27.72
N TYR A 32 -8.67 0.95 -27.57
CA TYR A 32 -7.57 1.67 -28.22
C TYR A 32 -6.37 1.95 -27.32
N ALA A 33 -6.46 1.76 -26.00
CA ALA A 33 -5.39 2.06 -25.03
C ALA A 33 -4.06 1.38 -25.38
N VAL A 34 -4.06 0.06 -25.63
CA VAL A 34 -2.85 -0.70 -25.98
C VAL A 34 -2.21 -0.16 -27.27
N SER A 35 -3.03 0.09 -28.29
CA SER A 35 -2.55 0.61 -29.58
C SER A 35 -1.94 2.00 -29.45
N TRP A 36 -2.54 2.87 -28.63
CA TRP A 36 -2.05 4.23 -28.39
C TRP A 36 -0.74 4.21 -27.60
N LYS A 37 -0.67 3.43 -26.51
CA LYS A 37 0.55 3.25 -25.71
C LYS A 37 1.70 2.70 -26.55
N THR A 38 1.43 1.69 -27.39
CA THR A 38 2.43 1.12 -28.30
C THR A 38 2.95 2.17 -29.27
N ARG A 39 2.08 3.01 -29.85
CA ARG A 39 2.50 4.10 -30.74
C ARG A 39 3.32 5.15 -30.01
N CYS A 40 2.94 5.54 -28.80
CA CYS A 40 3.71 6.46 -27.97
C CYS A 40 5.10 5.87 -27.62
N PHE A 41 5.13 4.61 -27.17
CA PHE A 41 6.37 3.88 -26.86
C PHE A 41 7.30 3.81 -28.07
N THR A 42 6.80 3.35 -29.22
CA THR A 42 7.60 3.24 -30.44
C THR A 42 8.10 4.59 -30.94
N SER A 43 7.28 5.64 -30.88
CA SER A 43 7.68 7.00 -31.21
C SER A 43 8.81 7.51 -30.31
N GLU A 44 8.67 7.36 -28.99
CA GLU A 44 9.69 7.79 -28.03
C GLU A 44 10.96 6.93 -28.10
N LEU A 45 10.84 5.62 -28.37
CA LEU A 45 11.98 4.74 -28.61
C LEU A 45 12.75 5.18 -29.86
N ARG A 46 12.07 5.44 -30.98
CA ARG A 46 12.72 5.96 -32.20
C ARG A 46 13.39 7.31 -31.98
N LYS A 47 12.77 8.18 -31.20
CA LYS A 47 13.38 9.46 -30.80
C LYS A 47 14.64 9.23 -29.95
N ALA A 48 14.58 8.33 -28.97
CA ALA A 48 15.73 7.96 -28.14
C ALA A 48 16.87 7.35 -28.98
N ILE A 49 16.56 6.49 -29.96
CA ILE A 49 17.55 5.88 -30.85
C ILE A 49 18.22 6.95 -31.72
N ARG A 50 17.46 7.87 -32.31
CA ARG A 50 18.01 8.96 -33.12
C ARG A 50 18.89 9.89 -32.29
N GLU A 51 18.44 10.25 -31.08
CA GLU A 51 19.24 11.01 -30.12
C GLU A 51 20.53 10.25 -29.79
N LEU A 52 20.45 8.97 -29.42
CA LEU A 52 21.59 8.11 -29.07
C LEU A 52 22.62 8.02 -30.20
N LYS A 53 22.18 7.84 -31.47
CA LYS A 53 23.06 7.81 -32.64
C LYS A 53 23.72 9.18 -32.88
N SER A 54 22.93 10.25 -32.93
CA SER A 54 23.45 11.60 -33.21
C SER A 54 24.47 12.09 -32.17
N SER A 55 24.17 11.97 -30.88
CA SER A 55 25.13 12.38 -29.84
C SER A 55 26.27 11.37 -29.69
N GLY A 56 26.05 10.08 -29.96
CA GLY A 56 27.11 9.08 -29.98
C GLY A 56 28.19 9.40 -31.02
N GLU A 57 27.79 9.80 -32.23
CA GLU A 57 28.74 10.24 -33.28
C GLU A 57 29.51 11.50 -32.89
N GLU A 58 28.85 12.46 -32.23
CA GLU A 58 29.49 13.67 -31.72
C GLU A 58 30.54 13.33 -30.63
N TYR A 59 30.18 12.47 -29.67
CA TYR A 59 31.10 11.98 -28.64
C TYR A 59 32.28 11.23 -29.25
N LEU A 60 32.05 10.36 -30.24
CA LEU A 60 33.11 9.60 -30.89
C LEU A 60 34.08 10.53 -31.65
N LYS A 61 33.59 11.58 -32.32
CA LYS A 61 34.42 12.62 -32.96
C LYS A 61 35.25 13.40 -31.95
N LEU A 62 34.65 13.81 -30.82
CA LEU A 62 35.35 14.51 -29.75
C LEU A 62 36.47 13.67 -29.14
N VAL A 63 36.22 12.38 -28.89
CA VAL A 63 37.21 11.46 -28.33
C VAL A 63 38.36 11.18 -29.32
N CYS A 64 38.06 11.03 -30.61
CA CYS A 64 39.10 10.84 -31.64
C CYS A 64 39.97 12.09 -31.85
N GLY A 65 39.43 13.29 -31.60
CA GLY A 65 40.15 14.56 -31.80
C GLY A 65 40.95 15.07 -30.60
N ARG A 66 40.70 14.57 -29.38
CA ARG A 66 41.36 15.02 -28.14
C ARG A 66 41.72 13.83 -27.25
N GLU A 67 42.82 13.15 -27.52
CA GLU A 67 43.33 12.06 -26.66
C GLU A 67 43.71 12.51 -25.22
N ARG A 68 43.72 13.81 -24.90
CA ARG A 68 44.31 14.35 -23.64
C ARG A 68 43.40 15.15 -22.71
N GLN A 69 42.10 15.28 -22.97
CA GLN A 69 41.17 16.02 -22.08
C GLN A 69 39.87 15.26 -21.84
N PHE A 70 39.95 14.09 -21.19
CA PHE A 70 38.76 13.32 -20.78
C PHE A 70 38.04 13.92 -19.55
N HIS A 71 38.74 14.72 -18.73
CA HIS A 71 38.18 15.29 -17.50
C HIS A 71 37.14 16.42 -17.71
N GLU A 72 37.21 17.18 -18.81
CA GLU A 72 36.24 18.26 -19.10
C GLU A 72 34.87 17.74 -19.57
N LEU A 73 34.76 16.47 -19.98
CA LEU A 73 33.51 15.83 -20.39
C LEU A 73 32.66 15.33 -19.21
N SER A 74 33.16 15.48 -17.97
CA SER A 74 32.51 15.04 -16.72
C SER A 74 31.17 15.74 -16.40
N GLY A 75 30.78 16.78 -17.14
CA GLY A 75 29.42 17.33 -17.12
C GLY A 75 28.31 16.33 -17.49
N GLY A 76 28.68 15.13 -17.97
CA GLY A 76 27.77 14.05 -18.37
C GLY A 76 26.94 13.39 -17.26
N GLN A 77 27.33 13.51 -15.97
CA GLN A 77 26.51 12.99 -14.87
C GLN A 77 25.11 13.65 -14.81
N PHE A 78 25.00 14.93 -15.17
CA PHE A 78 23.72 15.64 -15.24
C PHE A 78 22.87 15.29 -16.48
N ALA A 79 23.47 14.75 -17.54
CA ALA A 79 22.77 14.38 -18.77
C ALA A 79 22.06 13.02 -18.66
N PHE A 80 22.60 12.10 -17.87
CA PHE A 80 22.02 10.77 -17.63
C PHE A 80 20.63 10.85 -17.01
N GLU A 81 20.46 11.58 -15.90
CA GLU A 81 19.19 11.64 -15.15
C GLU A 81 18.02 12.17 -15.98
N LYS A 82 18.27 13.04 -16.97
CA LYS A 82 17.21 13.63 -17.79
C LYS A 82 16.85 12.84 -19.04
N LYS A 83 17.77 12.05 -19.61
CA LYS A 83 17.58 11.40 -20.92
C LYS A 83 17.66 9.87 -20.91
N GLY A 84 18.24 9.26 -19.88
CA GLY A 84 18.37 7.79 -19.78
C GLY A 84 19.30 7.17 -20.83
N LEU A 85 20.29 7.94 -21.32
CA LEU A 85 21.26 7.51 -22.33
C LEU A 85 22.63 7.33 -21.68
N ILE A 86 23.29 6.20 -21.95
CA ILE A 86 24.60 5.84 -21.42
C ILE A 86 25.54 5.63 -22.60
N TYR A 87 26.75 6.16 -22.50
CA TYR A 87 27.81 5.96 -23.48
C TYR A 87 29.00 5.30 -22.79
N GLN A 88 29.59 4.30 -23.46
CA GLN A 88 30.81 3.63 -23.05
C GLN A 88 31.76 3.61 -24.23
N VAL A 89 32.95 4.18 -24.07
CA VAL A 89 33.98 4.24 -25.11
C VAL A 89 35.09 3.26 -24.79
N PHE A 90 35.43 2.43 -25.76
CA PHE A 90 36.45 1.40 -25.69
C PHE A 90 37.57 1.71 -26.68
N LYS A 91 38.81 1.43 -26.29
CA LYS A 91 39.97 1.34 -27.20
C LYS A 91 40.44 -0.10 -27.17
N LYS A 92 40.32 -0.79 -28.31
CA LYS A 92 40.43 -2.26 -28.39
C LYS A 92 39.49 -2.92 -27.37
N ASP A 93 40.01 -3.66 -26.39
CA ASP A 93 39.23 -4.36 -25.36
C ASP A 93 39.13 -3.61 -24.02
N SER A 94 39.73 -2.41 -23.93
CA SER A 94 39.76 -1.62 -22.69
C SER A 94 38.75 -0.48 -22.73
N ILE A 95 37.96 -0.31 -21.67
CA ILE A 95 37.07 0.85 -21.54
C ILE A 95 37.87 2.08 -21.11
N LEU A 96 37.74 3.17 -21.86
CA LEU A 96 38.41 4.45 -21.58
C LEU A 96 37.50 5.44 -20.84
N PHE A 97 36.21 5.42 -21.16
CA PHE A 97 35.27 6.42 -20.67
C PHE A 97 33.85 5.86 -20.59
N TRP A 98 33.10 6.27 -19.57
CA TRP A 98 31.66 6.01 -19.47
C TRP A 98 30.92 7.18 -18.84
N THR A 99 29.67 7.39 -19.23
CA THR A 99 28.86 8.52 -18.73
C THR A 99 28.02 8.19 -17.50
N SER A 100 27.88 6.92 -17.13
CA SER A 100 27.05 6.48 -16.01
C SER A 100 27.54 5.17 -15.40
N ASN A 101 27.42 5.06 -14.07
CA ASN A 101 27.72 3.85 -13.30
C ASN A 101 26.52 2.89 -13.21
N HIS A 102 25.44 3.16 -13.94
CA HIS A 102 24.22 2.34 -13.88
C HIS A 102 24.46 0.91 -14.41
N LEU A 103 25.47 0.69 -15.24
CA LEU A 103 25.93 -0.64 -15.66
C LEU A 103 27.38 -0.82 -15.20
N MET A 104 27.67 -1.91 -14.48
CA MET A 104 29.01 -2.21 -14.01
C MET A 104 29.92 -2.52 -15.20
N THR A 105 30.96 -1.71 -15.39
CA THR A 105 31.94 -1.85 -16.47
C THR A 105 33.02 -2.84 -16.03
N GLY A 106 33.05 -4.04 -16.60
CA GLY A 106 34.15 -4.96 -16.33
C GLY A 106 34.05 -6.40 -16.84
N ASN A 107 32.85 -6.92 -17.16
CA ASN A 107 32.76 -8.34 -17.60
C ASN A 107 31.53 -8.69 -18.45
N THR A 108 30.74 -7.71 -18.89
CA THR A 108 29.59 -7.98 -19.74
C THR A 108 30.06 -8.12 -21.18
N SER A 109 29.89 -9.31 -21.74
CA SER A 109 29.83 -9.57 -23.18
C SER A 109 28.65 -8.81 -23.79
N CYS A 110 28.73 -7.48 -23.82
CA CYS A 110 27.73 -6.64 -24.47
C CYS A 110 27.68 -7.06 -25.94
N PRO A 111 26.52 -7.51 -26.44
CA PRO A 111 26.37 -8.00 -27.82
C PRO A 111 26.94 -7.02 -28.84
N ALA A 112 27.48 -7.52 -29.94
CA ALA A 112 27.99 -6.64 -31.01
C ALA A 112 26.85 -6.07 -31.88
N ALA A 113 25.70 -6.75 -31.92
CA ALA A 113 24.56 -6.36 -32.76
C ALA A 113 23.71 -5.26 -32.10
N GLU A 114 23.19 -4.35 -32.92
CA GLU A 114 22.17 -3.38 -32.48
C GLU A 114 20.88 -4.12 -32.12
N GLY A 115 20.26 -3.79 -30.97
CA GLY A 115 19.06 -4.49 -30.51
C GLY A 115 18.66 -4.16 -29.08
N VAL A 116 17.57 -4.79 -28.63
CA VAL A 116 17.09 -4.70 -27.26
C VAL A 116 17.61 -5.90 -26.45
N TYR A 117 18.29 -5.61 -25.35
CA TYR A 117 18.92 -6.64 -24.52
C TYR A 117 18.65 -6.38 -23.04
N TYR A 118 18.47 -7.47 -22.29
CA TYR A 118 18.51 -7.44 -20.84
C TYR A 118 19.97 -7.48 -20.38
N LEU A 119 20.41 -6.44 -19.66
CA LEU A 119 21.77 -6.29 -19.15
C LEU A 119 21.71 -6.02 -17.65
N GLN A 120 22.17 -6.97 -16.84
CA GLN A 120 22.32 -6.92 -15.36
C GLN A 120 21.09 -6.43 -14.56
N ASN A 121 20.73 -5.17 -14.70
CA ASN A 121 19.73 -4.45 -13.93
C ASN A 121 18.58 -3.85 -14.76
N GLY A 122 18.54 -4.08 -16.08
CA GLY A 122 17.48 -3.51 -16.91
C GLY A 122 17.51 -3.92 -18.38
N TRP A 123 16.48 -3.49 -19.10
CA TRP A 123 16.36 -3.59 -20.55
C TRP A 123 16.90 -2.33 -21.20
N TYR A 124 17.81 -2.50 -22.15
CA TYR A 124 18.46 -1.42 -22.88
C TYR A 124 18.37 -1.63 -24.39
N TYR A 125 18.26 -0.54 -25.13
CA TYR A 125 18.54 -0.54 -26.56
C TYR A 125 20.02 -0.23 -26.78
N LEU A 126 20.75 -1.12 -27.43
CA LEU A 126 22.18 -1.01 -27.70
C LEU A 126 22.42 -0.57 -29.14
N ILE A 127 23.32 0.41 -29.32
CA ILE A 127 23.99 0.70 -30.59
C ILE A 127 25.50 0.53 -30.41
N SER A 128 26.19 0.18 -31.50
CA SER A 128 27.64 0.18 -31.54
C SER A 128 28.12 1.03 -32.72
N LEU A 129 28.93 2.04 -32.42
CA LEU A 129 29.61 2.88 -33.40
C LEU A 129 31.10 2.56 -33.32
N SER A 130 31.78 2.49 -34.46
CA SER A 130 33.23 2.25 -34.51
C SER A 130 33.91 3.30 -35.38
N ASN A 131 35.09 3.74 -34.96
CA ASN A 131 35.94 4.65 -35.72
C ASN A 131 37.42 4.36 -35.37
N ASN A 132 38.15 3.78 -36.32
CA ASN A 132 39.55 3.34 -36.15
C ASN A 132 39.73 2.41 -34.92
N ASP A 133 40.62 2.78 -33.99
CA ASP A 133 40.93 2.02 -32.77
C ASP A 133 39.86 2.15 -31.66
N PHE A 134 38.87 3.02 -31.84
CA PHE A 134 37.86 3.32 -30.84
C PHE A 134 36.50 2.73 -31.23
N SER A 135 35.83 2.11 -30.26
CA SER A 135 34.43 1.72 -30.38
C SER A 135 33.61 2.35 -29.27
N LEU A 136 32.42 2.83 -29.60
CA LEU A 136 31.47 3.42 -28.66
C LEU A 136 30.22 2.55 -28.63
N LYS A 137 29.85 2.11 -27.43
CA LYS A 137 28.58 1.46 -27.15
C LYS A 137 27.63 2.47 -26.53
N GLY A 138 26.55 2.76 -27.24
CA GLY A 138 25.46 3.61 -26.77
C GLY A 138 24.33 2.75 -26.25
N LEU A 139 23.79 3.09 -25.08
CA LEU A 139 22.74 2.35 -24.41
C LEU A 139 21.60 3.31 -24.05
N ALA A 140 20.38 3.04 -24.52
CA ALA A 140 19.19 3.74 -24.03
C ALA A 140 18.44 2.84 -23.05
N LEU A 141 18.31 3.28 -21.80
CA LEU A 141 17.52 2.56 -20.78
C LEU A 141 16.04 2.55 -21.19
N ILE A 142 15.45 1.36 -21.28
CA ILE A 142 14.02 1.15 -21.57
C ILE A 142 13.26 0.93 -20.25
N LYS A 143 13.66 -0.09 -19.49
CA LYS A 143 13.00 -0.52 -18.24
C LYS A 143 14.03 -0.98 -17.21
N ASN A 144 13.92 -0.49 -15.98
CA ASN A 144 14.67 -1.02 -14.85
C ASN A 144 14.08 -2.38 -14.43
N GLN A 145 14.92 -3.38 -14.25
CA GLN A 145 14.53 -4.71 -13.81
C GLN A 145 15.65 -5.31 -12.94
N TYR A 146 15.60 -4.92 -11.67
CA TYR A 146 16.47 -5.41 -10.61
C TYR A 146 16.04 -6.80 -10.11
N VAL A 147 17.02 -7.60 -9.69
CA VAL A 147 16.81 -8.90 -9.02
C VAL A 147 16.00 -8.71 -7.73
N LEU A 148 16.40 -7.72 -6.92
CA LEU A 148 15.71 -7.31 -5.72
C LEU A 148 14.75 -6.15 -6.03
N SER A 149 13.51 -6.21 -5.51
CA SER A 149 12.58 -5.07 -5.57
C SER A 149 12.15 -4.66 -4.17
N ASN A 150 12.15 -3.35 -3.94
CA ASN A 150 11.76 -2.70 -2.69
C ASN A 150 11.21 -1.30 -2.98
N ASP A 151 10.96 -0.51 -1.94
CA ASP A 151 10.38 0.84 -2.09
C ASP A 151 11.32 1.83 -2.81
N TYR A 152 12.61 1.50 -2.96
CA TYR A 152 13.61 2.32 -3.65
C TYR A 152 14.00 1.76 -5.03
N LEU A 153 14.02 0.43 -5.18
CA LEU A 153 14.33 -0.30 -6.40
C LEU A 153 13.04 -0.82 -7.03
N SER A 154 12.42 0.01 -7.86
CA SER A 154 11.21 -0.34 -8.59
C SER A 154 11.50 -0.81 -10.02
N ARG A 155 10.66 -1.73 -10.51
CA ARG A 155 10.73 -2.28 -11.88
C ARG A 155 9.99 -1.40 -12.87
N GLU A 156 10.42 -0.15 -13.02
CA GLU A 156 9.70 0.85 -13.80
C GLU A 156 10.33 1.12 -15.18
N PHE A 157 9.49 1.49 -16.15
CA PHE A 157 9.97 2.05 -17.41
C PHE A 157 10.58 3.43 -17.18
N HIS A 158 11.58 3.78 -17.99
CA HIS A 158 12.09 5.14 -17.98
C HIS A 158 10.96 6.14 -18.30
N ARG A 159 10.92 7.28 -17.58
CA ARG A 159 9.79 8.24 -17.57
C ARG A 159 9.31 8.68 -18.96
N ARG A 160 10.21 8.67 -19.96
CA ARG A 160 9.90 9.04 -21.35
C ARG A 160 8.87 8.13 -22.02
N TYR A 161 8.84 6.85 -21.66
CA TYR A 161 8.01 5.86 -22.34
C TYR A 161 6.56 5.80 -21.86
N ARG A 162 6.26 6.36 -20.67
CA ARG A 162 4.91 6.42 -20.08
C ARG A 162 4.17 5.07 -20.09
N LEU A 163 4.92 3.98 -19.89
CA LEU A 163 4.37 2.64 -19.72
C LEU A 163 4.39 2.24 -18.23
N PRO A 164 3.37 1.53 -17.74
CA PRO A 164 3.33 1.05 -16.37
C PRO A 164 4.32 -0.10 -16.14
N ALA A 165 4.70 -0.30 -14.89
CA ALA A 165 5.65 -1.34 -14.48
C ALA A 165 5.19 -2.78 -14.81
N THR A 166 3.88 -3.00 -14.93
CA THR A 166 3.27 -4.30 -15.21
C THR A 166 3.51 -4.81 -16.62
N VAL A 167 3.84 -3.92 -17.58
CA VAL A 167 4.15 -4.34 -18.95
C VAL A 167 5.50 -5.04 -18.98
N GLU A 168 5.56 -6.27 -19.46
CA GLU A 168 6.81 -7.03 -19.57
C GLU A 168 7.44 -6.89 -20.96
N ILE A 169 8.77 -6.99 -21.01
CA ILE A 169 9.54 -7.00 -22.25
C ILE A 169 10.09 -8.40 -22.46
N THR A 170 9.88 -8.96 -23.64
CA THR A 170 10.42 -10.26 -24.02
C THR A 170 11.11 -10.18 -25.38
N ASN A 171 12.19 -10.94 -25.55
CA ASN A 171 12.81 -11.11 -26.87
C ASN A 171 12.03 -12.11 -27.72
N GLU A 172 11.27 -13.02 -27.11
CA GLU A 172 10.40 -13.95 -27.82
C GLU A 172 9.00 -13.38 -28.04
N HIS A 173 8.37 -13.75 -29.15
CA HIS A 173 7.00 -13.36 -29.45
C HIS A 173 6.02 -14.50 -29.22
N LYS A 174 5.02 -14.27 -28.36
CA LYS A 174 3.89 -15.19 -28.13
C LYS A 174 2.56 -14.56 -28.60
N PRO A 175 1.54 -15.38 -28.93
CA PRO A 175 0.20 -14.87 -29.26
C PRO A 175 -0.34 -13.96 -28.14
N GLY A 176 -0.86 -12.79 -28.50
CA GLY A 176 -1.35 -11.79 -27.55
C GLY A 176 -0.34 -10.68 -27.20
N MET A 177 0.95 -10.86 -27.51
CA MET A 177 1.97 -9.82 -27.31
C MET A 177 2.01 -8.82 -28.47
N VAL A 178 2.46 -7.60 -28.21
CA VAL A 178 2.61 -6.56 -29.23
C VAL A 178 4.05 -6.50 -29.72
N LYS A 179 4.26 -6.70 -31.03
CA LYS A 179 5.59 -6.63 -31.65
C LYS A 179 6.07 -5.19 -31.79
N ILE A 180 7.31 -4.93 -31.37
CA ILE A 180 8.02 -3.67 -31.59
C ILE A 180 9.07 -3.88 -32.67
N THR A 181 9.00 -3.05 -33.71
CA THR A 181 9.93 -3.09 -34.85
C THR A 181 10.71 -1.78 -34.96
N GLY A 182 11.95 -1.90 -35.44
CA GLY A 182 12.83 -0.79 -35.79
C GLY A 182 12.31 -0.01 -37.01
N GLU A 183 12.97 1.11 -37.33
CA GLU A 183 12.66 1.89 -38.54
C GLU A 183 12.94 1.12 -39.84
N ASP A 184 13.86 0.16 -39.78
CA ASP A 184 14.24 -0.77 -40.84
C ASP A 184 13.33 -2.00 -40.94
N GLY A 185 12.27 -2.07 -40.13
CA GLY A 185 11.35 -3.21 -40.08
C GLY A 185 11.90 -4.43 -39.33
N ARG A 186 13.12 -4.39 -38.79
CA ARG A 186 13.66 -5.49 -37.97
C ARG A 186 12.93 -5.59 -36.65
N TYR A 187 12.70 -6.81 -36.20
CA TYR A 187 12.08 -7.07 -34.90
C TYR A 187 13.06 -6.72 -33.77
N LEU A 188 12.59 -5.94 -32.78
CA LEU A 188 13.39 -5.52 -31.63
C LEU A 188 13.02 -6.32 -30.38
N CYS A 189 11.76 -6.27 -29.98
CA CYS A 189 11.23 -6.96 -28.81
C CYS A 189 9.71 -7.08 -28.91
N SER A 190 9.10 -7.85 -28.00
CA SER A 190 7.66 -7.88 -27.79
C SER A 190 7.33 -7.27 -26.42
N LEU A 191 6.20 -6.55 -26.36
CA LEU A 191 5.62 -6.06 -25.12
C LEU A 191 4.43 -6.91 -24.74
N ASP A 192 4.39 -7.38 -23.50
CA ASP A 192 3.24 -8.06 -22.94
C ASP A 192 2.41 -7.10 -22.07
N PHE A 193 1.16 -6.88 -22.50
CA PHE A 193 0.19 -6.04 -21.80
C PHE A 193 -0.83 -6.88 -21.00
N SER A 194 -0.62 -8.19 -20.87
CA SER A 194 -1.51 -9.11 -20.15
C SER A 194 -1.83 -8.67 -18.72
N GLY A 195 -0.92 -7.95 -18.07
CA GLY A 195 -1.10 -7.36 -16.74
C GLY A 195 -1.36 -5.85 -16.70
N ASP A 196 -1.67 -5.19 -17.82
CA ASP A 196 -1.85 -3.73 -17.89
C ASP A 196 -3.29 -3.31 -18.22
N ASP A 197 -4.03 -2.91 -17.18
CA ASP A 197 -5.39 -2.38 -17.28
C ASP A 197 -5.44 -0.86 -17.50
N SER A 198 -4.29 -0.18 -17.60
CA SER A 198 -4.30 1.29 -17.59
C SER A 198 -4.87 1.87 -18.89
N LEU A 199 -5.65 2.94 -18.77
CA LEU A 199 -6.35 3.58 -19.88
C LEU A 199 -5.64 4.86 -20.35
N ILE A 200 -6.14 5.49 -21.43
CA ILE A 200 -5.58 6.74 -21.95
C ILE A 200 -5.87 7.90 -20.97
N PRO A 201 -4.85 8.56 -20.37
CA PRO A 201 -5.06 9.47 -19.23
C PRO A 201 -5.94 10.70 -19.52
N PHE A 202 -5.86 11.25 -20.74
CA PHE A 202 -6.70 12.39 -21.11
C PHE A 202 -8.17 11.99 -21.27
N VAL A 203 -8.42 10.80 -21.82
CA VAL A 203 -9.78 10.26 -21.98
C VAL A 203 -10.38 9.95 -20.62
N THR A 204 -9.60 9.36 -19.69
CA THR A 204 -10.07 9.10 -18.33
C THR A 204 -10.41 10.39 -17.56
N LEU A 205 -9.62 11.46 -17.74
CA LEU A 205 -9.95 12.77 -17.17
C LEU A 205 -11.27 13.32 -17.73
N ALA A 206 -11.47 13.26 -19.05
CA ALA A 206 -12.70 13.70 -19.69
C ALA A 206 -13.93 12.89 -19.23
N GLN A 207 -13.78 11.56 -19.09
CA GLN A 207 -14.80 10.69 -18.52
C GLN A 207 -15.15 11.07 -17.08
N GLY A 208 -14.15 11.40 -16.26
CA GLY A 208 -14.33 11.91 -14.90
C GLY A 208 -15.15 13.21 -14.85
N ILE A 209 -14.82 14.18 -15.70
CA ILE A 209 -15.56 15.46 -15.79
C ILE A 209 -17.01 15.21 -16.26
N LEU A 210 -17.18 14.37 -17.27
CA LEU A 210 -18.51 14.00 -17.79
C LEU A 210 -19.36 13.32 -16.72
N PHE A 211 -18.78 12.41 -15.95
CA PHE A 211 -19.45 11.76 -14.82
C PHE A 211 -19.88 12.77 -13.76
N LEU A 212 -19.00 13.70 -13.36
CA LEU A 212 -19.34 14.74 -12.40
C LEU A 212 -20.48 15.64 -12.90
N LEU A 213 -20.52 15.96 -14.19
CA LEU A 213 -21.63 16.70 -14.79
C LEU A 213 -22.94 15.90 -14.73
N ILE A 214 -22.92 14.61 -15.07
CA ILE A 214 -24.10 13.73 -14.98
C ILE A 214 -24.63 13.71 -13.55
N VAL A 215 -23.77 13.50 -12.55
CA VAL A 215 -24.15 13.51 -11.13
C VAL A 215 -24.72 14.88 -10.72
N PHE A 216 -24.08 15.99 -11.10
CA PHE A 216 -24.55 17.34 -10.80
C PHE A 216 -25.95 17.60 -11.36
N PHE A 217 -26.16 17.26 -12.63
CA PHE A 217 -27.48 17.36 -13.23
C PHE A 217 -28.47 16.44 -12.52
N MET A 218 -28.08 15.20 -12.17
CA MET A 218 -28.92 14.20 -11.50
C MET A 218 -29.49 14.75 -10.19
N VAL A 219 -28.63 15.31 -9.35
CA VAL A 219 -29.01 15.97 -8.09
C VAL A 219 -29.90 17.20 -8.34
N LYS A 220 -29.61 18.00 -9.36
CA LYS A 220 -30.43 19.18 -9.69
C LYS A 220 -31.84 18.78 -10.13
N GLN A 221 -31.97 17.71 -10.90
CA GLN A 221 -33.24 17.22 -11.41
C GLN A 221 -34.04 16.51 -10.32
N SER A 222 -33.40 15.70 -9.46
CA SER A 222 -34.05 15.09 -8.31
C SER A 222 -34.60 16.15 -7.36
N ASN A 223 -33.86 17.24 -7.12
CA ASN A 223 -34.33 18.36 -6.31
C ASN A 223 -35.57 19.04 -6.92
N ARG A 224 -35.60 19.24 -8.23
CA ARG A 224 -36.79 19.80 -8.90
C ARG A 224 -38.00 18.89 -8.80
N TRP A 225 -37.80 17.59 -8.99
CA TRP A 225 -38.86 16.60 -8.92
C TRP A 225 -39.42 16.48 -7.49
N LEU A 226 -38.55 16.40 -6.48
CA LEU A 226 -38.93 16.39 -5.08
C LEU A 226 -39.78 17.62 -4.71
N MET A 227 -39.40 18.80 -5.21
CA MET A 227 -40.11 20.06 -4.96
C MET A 227 -41.40 20.24 -5.76
N SER A 228 -41.70 19.35 -6.73
CA SER A 228 -42.94 19.41 -7.51
C SER A 228 -44.17 18.92 -6.73
N PHE A 229 -43.97 18.14 -5.67
CA PHE A 229 -45.04 17.62 -4.84
C PHE A 229 -45.44 18.62 -3.76
N ALA A 230 -46.75 18.88 -3.60
CA ALA A 230 -47.27 19.80 -2.59
C ALA A 230 -47.32 19.16 -1.19
N SER A 231 -47.84 17.94 -1.07
CA SER A 231 -48.02 17.26 0.22
C SER A 231 -46.73 16.67 0.78
N SER A 232 -46.60 16.67 2.11
CA SER A 232 -45.49 16.05 2.86
C SER A 232 -45.32 14.54 2.59
N LEU A 233 -46.41 13.77 2.51
CA LEU A 233 -46.38 12.32 2.25
C LEU A 233 -45.80 11.97 0.87
N HIS A 234 -46.27 12.61 -0.20
CA HIS A 234 -45.73 12.38 -1.53
C HIS A 234 -44.27 12.84 -1.64
N ARG A 235 -43.84 13.87 -0.90
CA ARG A 235 -42.42 14.25 -0.80
C ARG A 235 -41.59 13.18 -0.10
N THR A 236 -42.07 12.58 0.99
CA THR A 236 -41.37 11.46 1.64
C THR A 236 -41.24 10.25 0.73
N ALA A 237 -42.30 9.88 0.02
CA ALA A 237 -42.26 8.78 -0.94
C ALA A 237 -41.29 9.09 -2.10
N ALA A 238 -41.35 10.30 -2.68
CA ALA A 238 -40.43 10.72 -3.73
C ALA A 238 -38.97 10.71 -3.25
N LEU A 239 -38.68 11.13 -2.01
CA LEU A 239 -37.34 11.10 -1.43
C LEU A 239 -36.84 9.66 -1.28
N LEU A 240 -37.68 8.74 -0.80
CA LEU A 240 -37.34 7.31 -0.70
C LEU A 240 -37.05 6.72 -2.08
N ILE A 241 -37.88 7.02 -3.09
CA ILE A 241 -37.69 6.57 -4.47
C ILE A 241 -36.39 7.14 -5.06
N ILE A 242 -36.11 8.43 -4.90
CA ILE A 242 -34.84 9.04 -5.38
C ILE A 242 -33.64 8.35 -4.72
N THR A 243 -33.71 8.15 -3.41
CA THR A 243 -32.60 7.54 -2.64
C THR A 243 -32.36 6.10 -3.08
N LEU A 244 -33.44 5.34 -3.30
CA LEU A 244 -33.38 4.00 -3.87
C LEU A 244 -32.77 4.01 -5.28
N LEU A 245 -33.17 4.94 -6.15
CA LEU A 245 -32.61 5.07 -7.49
C LEU A 245 -31.12 5.41 -7.48
N PHE A 246 -30.66 6.30 -6.59
CA PHE A 246 -29.23 6.59 -6.44
C PHE A 246 -28.45 5.37 -5.93
N PHE A 247 -29.05 4.61 -5.01
CA PHE A 247 -28.45 3.38 -4.50
C PHE A 247 -28.38 2.27 -5.57
N LEU A 248 -29.42 2.11 -6.38
CA LEU A 248 -29.45 1.18 -7.50
C LEU A 248 -28.46 1.59 -8.60
N PHE A 249 -28.41 2.88 -8.95
CA PHE A 249 -27.44 3.41 -9.91
C PHE A 249 -26.00 3.14 -9.44
N ARG A 250 -25.70 3.43 -8.16
CA ARG A 250 -24.41 3.13 -7.55
C ARG A 250 -24.07 1.64 -7.63
N THR A 251 -24.98 0.78 -7.18
CA THR A 251 -24.76 -0.68 -7.19
C THR A 251 -24.61 -1.23 -8.61
N GLY A 252 -25.33 -0.68 -9.59
CA GLY A 252 -25.16 -1.01 -11.00
C GLY A 252 -23.76 -0.68 -11.51
N MET A 253 -23.20 0.48 -11.15
CA MET A 253 -21.81 0.84 -11.48
C MET A 253 -20.82 -0.17 -10.88
N THR A 254 -20.99 -0.53 -9.61
CA THR A 254 -20.11 -1.49 -8.92
C THR A 254 -20.16 -2.90 -9.54
N LEU A 255 -21.35 -3.39 -9.89
CA LEU A 255 -21.50 -4.74 -10.47
C LEU A 255 -21.01 -4.84 -11.91
N THR A 256 -21.14 -3.75 -12.68
CA THR A 256 -20.74 -3.74 -14.11
C THR A 256 -19.30 -3.28 -14.32
N GLY A 257 -18.63 -2.76 -13.28
CA GLY A 257 -17.32 -2.13 -13.40
C GLY A 257 -17.34 -0.86 -14.26
N PHE A 258 -18.49 -0.21 -14.42
CA PHE A 258 -18.66 0.95 -15.29
C PHE A 258 -18.65 2.26 -14.49
N PRO A 259 -17.92 3.30 -14.95
CA PRO A 259 -16.92 3.30 -16.02
C PRO A 259 -15.62 2.58 -15.64
N HIS A 260 -15.03 1.82 -16.56
CA HIS A 260 -13.82 1.04 -16.32
C HIS A 260 -12.65 1.92 -15.83
N ALA A 261 -12.58 3.15 -16.34
CA ALA A 261 -11.59 4.13 -15.94
C ALA A 261 -11.48 4.37 -14.43
N PHE A 262 -12.59 4.31 -13.70
CA PHE A 262 -12.54 4.53 -12.25
C PHE A 262 -11.94 3.36 -11.49
N TYR A 263 -12.19 2.13 -11.93
CA TYR A 263 -11.70 0.92 -11.27
C TYR A 263 -10.19 0.69 -11.45
N THR A 264 -9.54 1.38 -12.40
CA THR A 264 -8.08 1.43 -12.52
C THR A 264 -7.39 2.31 -11.46
N ILE A 265 -8.16 3.15 -10.75
CA ILE A 265 -7.64 4.06 -9.72
C ILE A 265 -7.69 3.35 -8.36
N ASP A 266 -6.60 3.42 -7.59
CA ASP A 266 -6.50 2.90 -6.22
C ASP A 266 -7.70 3.24 -5.30
N PHE A 267 -8.37 4.36 -5.56
CA PHE A 267 -9.55 4.83 -4.83
C PHE A 267 -10.78 3.90 -4.94
N PHE A 268 -10.96 3.26 -6.10
CA PHE A 268 -12.03 2.29 -6.35
C PHE A 268 -11.55 0.84 -6.22
N SER A 269 -10.26 0.64 -5.88
CA SER A 269 -9.68 -0.69 -5.76
C SER A 269 -10.12 -1.39 -4.47
N PRO A 270 -10.55 -2.66 -4.55
CA PRO A 270 -10.92 -3.45 -3.37
C PRO A 270 -9.71 -3.85 -2.51
N LEU A 271 -8.48 -3.74 -3.05
CA LEU A 271 -7.24 -4.07 -2.32
C LEU A 271 -7.01 -3.18 -1.10
N ARG A 272 -7.46 -1.92 -1.15
CA ARG A 272 -7.28 -0.96 -0.05
C ARG A 272 -8.32 -1.11 1.05
N PHE A 273 -9.54 -1.46 0.68
CA PHE A 273 -10.67 -1.69 1.58
C PHE A 273 -11.75 -2.52 0.90
N SER A 274 -12.19 -3.58 1.56
CA SER A 274 -13.35 -4.37 1.17
C SER A 274 -14.02 -4.93 2.41
N SER A 275 -15.33 -4.75 2.56
CA SER A 275 -16.06 -5.25 3.73
C SER A 275 -17.17 -6.23 3.42
N SER A 276 -17.90 -6.01 2.34
CA SER A 276 -19.15 -6.72 2.03
C SER A 276 -19.56 -6.44 0.59
N LEU A 277 -20.56 -7.19 0.11
CA LEU A 277 -21.18 -6.97 -1.20
C LEU A 277 -21.71 -5.53 -1.41
N LEU A 278 -21.94 -4.78 -0.32
CA LEU A 278 -22.41 -3.40 -0.38
C LEU A 278 -21.28 -2.37 -0.46
N PHE A 279 -20.07 -2.69 0.01
CA PHE A 279 -18.91 -1.80 0.01
C PHE A 279 -17.69 -2.58 -0.48
N HIS A 280 -17.47 -2.52 -1.80
CA HIS A 280 -16.33 -3.15 -2.46
C HIS A 280 -15.08 -2.28 -2.41
N SER A 281 -15.24 -0.96 -2.23
CA SER A 281 -14.15 0.01 -2.25
C SER A 281 -14.37 1.18 -1.28
N LEU A 282 -13.32 1.96 -1.03
CA LEU A 282 -13.42 3.20 -0.24
C LEU A 282 -14.33 4.24 -0.92
N ALA A 283 -14.33 4.27 -2.25
CA ALA A 283 -15.22 5.12 -3.03
C ALA A 283 -16.70 4.84 -2.76
N ASP A 284 -17.08 3.56 -2.64
CA ASP A 284 -18.46 3.17 -2.34
C ASP A 284 -18.92 3.71 -0.98
N VAL A 285 -18.03 3.73 0.02
CA VAL A 285 -18.30 4.31 1.34
C VAL A 285 -18.52 5.81 1.23
N LEU A 286 -17.67 6.52 0.48
CA LEU A 286 -17.80 7.96 0.29
C LEU A 286 -19.10 8.34 -0.43
N PHE A 287 -19.43 7.67 -1.54
CA PHE A 287 -20.65 7.95 -2.30
C PHE A 287 -21.91 7.58 -1.53
N THR A 288 -21.90 6.49 -0.77
CA THR A 288 -23.02 6.12 0.10
C THR A 288 -23.19 7.14 1.23
N GLY A 289 -22.09 7.68 1.76
CA GLY A 289 -22.12 8.81 2.71
C GLY A 289 -22.76 10.06 2.11
N LEU A 290 -22.44 10.40 0.86
CA LEU A 290 -23.08 11.51 0.14
C LEU A 290 -24.58 11.29 -0.08
N ILE A 291 -25.00 10.07 -0.46
CA ILE A 291 -26.42 9.71 -0.60
C ILE A 291 -27.14 9.83 0.75
N SER A 292 -26.52 9.36 1.83
CA SER A 292 -27.05 9.50 3.19
C SER A 292 -27.21 10.97 3.59
N LEU A 293 -26.22 11.82 3.30
CA LEU A 293 -26.27 13.24 3.59
C LEU A 293 -27.35 13.95 2.78
N TYR A 294 -27.51 13.58 1.51
CA TYR A 294 -28.59 14.06 0.66
C TYR A 294 -29.96 13.70 1.25
N PHE A 295 -30.16 12.44 1.61
CA PHE A 295 -31.41 11.95 2.20
C PHE A 295 -31.76 12.70 3.49
N THR A 296 -30.82 12.76 4.44
CA THR A 296 -31.05 13.38 5.76
C THR A 296 -31.22 14.89 5.66
N TYR A 297 -30.50 15.57 4.76
CA TYR A 297 -30.70 17.00 4.48
C TYR A 297 -32.10 17.31 3.98
N HIS A 298 -32.61 16.52 3.01
CA HIS A 298 -33.95 16.72 2.50
C HIS A 298 -35.04 16.33 3.50
N LEU A 299 -34.82 15.27 4.29
CA LEU A 299 -35.66 14.89 5.41
C LEU A 299 -35.77 15.99 6.47
N TYR A 300 -34.63 16.60 6.82
CA TYR A 300 -34.60 17.70 7.77
C TYR A 300 -35.37 18.93 7.24
N ARG A 301 -35.00 19.39 6.03
CA ARG A 301 -35.41 20.71 5.51
C ARG A 301 -36.80 20.75 4.87
N HIS A 302 -37.21 19.70 4.17
CA HIS A 302 -38.36 19.76 3.26
C HIS A 302 -39.57 18.93 3.70
N ILE A 303 -39.40 18.05 4.67
CA ILE A 303 -40.46 17.20 5.20
C ILE A 303 -40.90 17.79 6.54
N SER A 304 -42.01 18.53 6.55
CA SER A 304 -42.64 19.05 7.76
C SER A 304 -43.74 18.10 8.23
N PHE A 305 -43.76 17.79 9.52
CA PHE A 305 -44.78 16.94 10.15
C PHE A 305 -45.93 17.74 10.77
N HIS A 306 -46.03 19.04 10.46
CA HIS A 306 -47.01 19.94 11.08
C HIS A 306 -48.46 19.67 10.65
N GLU A 307 -48.65 19.02 9.49
CA GLU A 307 -49.97 18.64 8.97
C GLU A 307 -50.51 17.34 9.60
N LEU A 308 -49.71 16.65 10.43
CA LEU A 308 -50.13 15.40 11.09
C LEU A 308 -50.90 15.69 12.38
N ASP A 309 -51.94 14.88 12.64
CA ASP A 309 -52.60 14.85 13.94
C ASP A 309 -51.63 14.38 15.06
N LYS A 310 -51.95 14.64 16.34
CA LYS A 310 -51.08 14.38 17.49
C LYS A 310 -50.51 12.95 17.48
N LYS A 311 -51.34 11.93 17.22
CA LYS A 311 -50.91 10.52 17.11
C LYS A 311 -49.89 10.30 15.98
N GLY A 312 -50.10 10.93 14.83
CA GLY A 312 -49.16 10.87 13.70
C GLY A 312 -47.83 11.54 14.01
N HIS A 313 -47.85 12.62 14.78
CA HIS A 313 -46.65 13.30 15.24
C HIS A 313 -45.84 12.44 16.23
N TYR A 314 -46.49 11.74 17.16
CA TYR A 314 -45.85 10.73 18.02
C TYR A 314 -45.24 9.58 17.22
N GLY A 315 -45.98 9.04 16.24
CA GLY A 315 -45.48 7.98 15.35
C GLY A 315 -44.26 8.41 14.54
N ALA A 316 -44.25 9.63 14.00
CA ALA A 316 -43.12 10.18 13.26
C ALA A 316 -41.86 10.33 14.13
N ALA A 317 -42.00 10.81 15.37
CA ALA A 317 -40.88 10.92 16.30
C ALA A 317 -40.30 9.55 16.71
N VAL A 318 -41.14 8.53 16.91
CA VAL A 318 -40.69 7.15 17.16
C VAL A 318 -39.97 6.60 15.91
N ALA A 319 -40.51 6.81 14.71
CA ALA A 319 -39.88 6.37 13.46
C ALA A 319 -38.51 7.05 13.23
N VAL A 320 -38.40 8.35 13.50
CA VAL A 320 -37.12 9.08 13.42
C VAL A 320 -36.13 8.61 14.49
N LEU A 321 -36.60 8.30 15.71
CA LEU A 321 -35.75 7.73 16.75
C LEU A 321 -35.22 6.36 16.35
N LEU A 322 -36.07 5.46 15.84
CA LEU A 322 -35.64 4.15 15.34
C LEU A 322 -34.62 4.30 14.21
N LEU A 323 -34.90 5.18 13.25
CA LEU A 323 -33.96 5.50 12.17
C LEU A 323 -32.62 6.02 12.73
N LEU A 324 -32.65 6.90 13.73
CA LEU A 324 -31.45 7.44 14.37
C LEU A 324 -30.62 6.34 15.05
N VAL A 325 -31.25 5.44 15.79
CA VAL A 325 -30.53 4.35 16.49
C VAL A 325 -29.96 3.35 15.48
N ILE A 326 -30.73 2.94 14.47
CA ILE A 326 -30.26 2.07 13.38
C ILE A 326 -29.08 2.73 12.66
N PHE A 327 -29.20 4.01 12.33
CA PHE A 327 -28.17 4.74 11.60
C PHE A 327 -26.91 4.93 12.45
N PHE A 328 -27.03 5.22 13.74
CA PHE A 328 -25.88 5.30 14.65
C PHE A 328 -25.12 3.97 14.71
N HIS A 329 -25.84 2.86 14.91
CA HIS A 329 -25.22 1.54 14.93
C HIS A 329 -24.53 1.22 13.61
N PHE A 330 -25.16 1.58 12.48
CA PHE A 330 -24.55 1.48 11.16
C PHE A 330 -23.25 2.30 11.06
N VAL A 331 -23.20 3.54 11.57
CA VAL A 331 -21.97 4.36 11.55
C VAL A 331 -20.85 3.74 12.39
N VAL A 332 -21.17 3.18 13.56
CA VAL A 332 -20.18 2.48 14.40
C VAL A 332 -19.66 1.22 13.70
N ALA A 333 -20.57 0.38 13.17
CA ALA A 333 -20.22 -0.82 12.43
C ALA A 333 -19.40 -0.51 11.15
N LEU A 334 -19.75 0.55 10.44
CA LEU A 334 -19.00 1.05 9.29
C LEU A 334 -17.59 1.48 9.72
N THR A 335 -17.45 2.23 10.81
CA THR A 335 -16.14 2.68 11.33
C THR A 335 -15.28 1.48 11.74
N LYS A 336 -15.86 0.50 12.44
CA LYS A 336 -15.21 -0.77 12.79
C LYS A 336 -14.68 -1.46 11.55
N SER A 337 -15.53 -1.65 10.54
CA SER A 337 -15.15 -2.33 9.30
C SER A 337 -14.10 -1.55 8.51
N LEU A 338 -14.24 -0.23 8.43
CA LEU A 338 -13.31 0.66 7.74
C LEU A 338 -11.91 0.58 8.32
N VAL A 339 -11.78 0.42 9.64
CA VAL A 339 -10.47 0.26 10.30
C VAL A 339 -9.95 -1.16 10.15
N LEU A 340 -10.75 -2.18 10.48
CA LEU A 340 -10.30 -3.57 10.57
C LEU A 340 -10.09 -4.25 9.20
N ASN A 341 -10.88 -3.89 8.19
CA ASN A 341 -10.86 -4.53 6.86
C ASN A 341 -10.18 -3.65 5.78
N SER A 342 -9.31 -2.73 6.18
CA SER A 342 -8.52 -1.90 5.26
C SER A 342 -7.03 -2.04 5.52
N ASP A 343 -6.22 -1.73 4.52
CA ASP A 343 -4.76 -1.53 4.67
C ASP A 343 -4.43 -0.08 5.15
N LEU A 344 -5.45 0.72 5.49
CA LEU A 344 -5.26 2.12 5.86
C LEU A 344 -4.74 2.25 7.31
N SER A 345 -3.80 3.16 7.50
CA SER A 345 -3.38 3.59 8.85
C SER A 345 -4.21 4.79 9.31
N PHE A 346 -4.88 4.64 10.46
CA PHE A 346 -5.63 5.70 11.14
C PHE A 346 -4.86 6.28 12.35
N ARG A 347 -3.55 6.05 12.42
CA ARG A 347 -2.65 6.57 13.45
C ARG A 347 -2.31 8.04 13.18
N PHE A 348 -3.30 8.95 13.30
CA PHE A 348 -3.09 10.38 13.02
C PHE A 348 -2.10 11.07 13.98
N TYR A 349 -1.75 10.44 15.11
CA TYR A 349 -0.64 10.88 15.96
C TYR A 349 0.74 10.62 15.35
N HIS A 350 0.84 9.76 14.34
CA HIS A 350 2.05 9.46 13.57
C HIS A 350 1.84 9.81 12.08
N ILE A 351 1.96 11.10 11.76
CA ILE A 351 1.54 11.69 10.48
C ILE A 351 2.21 11.06 9.24
N THR A 352 3.46 10.59 9.37
CA THR A 352 4.22 9.96 8.26
C THR A 352 3.66 8.59 7.85
N SER A 353 2.90 7.93 8.73
CA SER A 353 2.25 6.65 8.41
C SER A 353 0.87 6.81 7.75
N VAL A 354 0.32 8.03 7.76
CA VAL A 354 -1.04 8.31 7.27
C VAL A 354 -1.00 8.62 5.79
N SER A 355 -1.85 7.94 5.02
CA SER A 355 -1.97 8.17 3.58
C SER A 355 -3.07 9.19 3.25
N VAL A 356 -3.06 9.73 2.02
CA VAL A 356 -4.18 10.56 1.50
C VAL A 356 -5.52 9.81 1.61
N MET A 357 -5.50 8.48 1.40
CA MET A 357 -6.70 7.63 1.48
C MET A 357 -7.29 7.59 2.90
N SER A 358 -6.47 7.72 3.94
CA SER A 358 -6.95 7.85 5.33
C SER A 358 -7.73 9.14 5.55
N PHE A 359 -7.35 10.26 4.91
CA PHE A 359 -8.12 11.51 4.93
C PHE A 359 -9.41 11.41 4.12
N VAL A 360 -9.42 10.65 3.02
CA VAL A 360 -10.64 10.38 2.26
C VAL A 360 -11.62 9.51 3.06
N ALA A 361 -11.12 8.53 3.82
CA ALA A 361 -11.91 7.77 4.79
C ALA A 361 -12.50 8.68 5.89
N LEU A 362 -11.72 9.63 6.40
CA LEU A 362 -12.19 10.63 7.37
C LEU A 362 -13.24 11.58 6.78
N LEU A 363 -13.09 11.97 5.50
CA LEU A 363 -14.09 12.74 4.75
C LEU A 363 -15.40 11.96 4.61
N ALA A 364 -15.32 10.68 4.23
CA ALA A 364 -16.50 9.82 4.14
C ALA A 364 -17.23 9.73 5.49
N LEU A 365 -16.49 9.47 6.58
CA LEU A 365 -17.04 9.44 7.94
C LEU A 365 -17.72 10.77 8.31
N SER A 366 -17.14 11.91 7.91
CA SER A 366 -17.74 13.24 8.15
C SER A 366 -19.13 13.40 7.53
N PHE A 367 -19.40 12.81 6.35
CA PHE A 367 -20.73 12.83 5.74
C PHE A 367 -21.74 12.05 6.56
N TYR A 368 -21.36 10.87 7.07
CA TYR A 368 -22.22 10.09 7.95
C TYR A 368 -22.49 10.79 9.29
N LEU A 369 -21.47 11.43 9.87
CA LEU A 369 -21.64 12.21 11.10
C LEU A 369 -22.53 13.44 10.87
N ALA A 370 -22.39 14.13 9.73
CA ALA A 370 -23.27 15.22 9.36
C ALA A 370 -24.73 14.76 9.16
N SER A 371 -24.96 13.60 8.54
CA SER A 371 -26.28 12.97 8.46
C SER A 371 -26.88 12.71 9.84
N LEU A 372 -26.05 12.22 10.77
CA LEU A 372 -26.45 11.92 12.14
C LEU A 372 -26.88 13.20 12.88
N VAL A 373 -26.15 14.31 12.73
CA VAL A 373 -26.54 15.62 13.27
C VAL A 373 -27.90 16.06 12.77
N LEU A 374 -28.15 15.92 11.46
CA LEU A 374 -29.42 16.33 10.87
C LEU A 374 -30.59 15.47 11.38
N LEU A 375 -30.37 14.17 11.60
CA LEU A 375 -31.36 13.28 12.21
C LEU A 375 -31.62 13.63 13.68
N ILE A 376 -30.57 13.90 14.47
CA ILE A 376 -30.72 14.36 15.87
C ILE A 376 -31.51 15.66 15.91
N GLN A 377 -31.15 16.64 15.08
CA GLN A 377 -31.87 17.91 15.03
C GLN A 377 -33.34 17.72 14.64
N LYS A 378 -33.61 16.83 13.66
CA LYS A 378 -34.99 16.50 13.25
C LYS A 378 -35.79 15.88 14.39
N TYR A 379 -35.18 14.98 15.15
CA TYR A 379 -35.78 14.36 16.33
C TYR A 379 -36.10 15.39 17.41
N ILE A 380 -35.15 16.30 17.70
CA ILE A 380 -35.34 17.37 18.68
C ILE A 380 -36.49 18.30 18.25
N ASP A 381 -36.54 18.71 16.98
CA ASP A 381 -37.62 19.57 16.46
C ASP A 381 -38.99 18.90 16.61
N LEU A 382 -39.07 17.58 16.40
CA LEU A 382 -40.30 16.79 16.57
C LEU A 382 -40.76 16.70 18.02
N VAL A 383 -39.83 16.55 18.97
CA VAL A 383 -40.16 16.26 20.36
C VAL A 383 -40.20 17.52 21.25
N SER A 384 -39.57 18.61 20.83
CA SER A 384 -39.59 19.90 21.53
C SER A 384 -41.00 20.43 21.90
N PRO A 385 -42.09 20.17 21.14
CA PRO A 385 -43.43 20.63 21.51
C PRO A 385 -44.11 19.80 22.62
N TRP A 386 -43.56 18.66 23.04
CA TRP A 386 -44.24 17.69 23.92
C TRP A 386 -44.13 17.97 25.42
N GLY A 387 -43.54 19.10 25.83
CA GLY A 387 -43.46 19.51 27.22
C GLY A 387 -42.08 19.30 27.87
N SER A 388 -42.06 18.82 29.12
CA SER A 388 -40.85 18.82 29.98
C SER A 388 -39.74 17.92 29.44
N PHE A 389 -38.56 18.53 29.24
CA PHE A 389 -37.28 17.91 28.86
C PHE A 389 -37.02 16.54 29.52
N LYS A 390 -37.39 16.40 30.81
CA LYS A 390 -37.16 15.18 31.59
C LYS A 390 -37.87 13.95 31.00
N TRP A 391 -39.12 14.08 30.58
CA TRP A 391 -39.90 12.95 30.09
C TRP A 391 -39.47 12.51 28.70
N VAL A 392 -39.10 13.46 27.85
CA VAL A 392 -38.53 13.20 26.52
C VAL A 392 -37.28 12.34 26.63
N VAL A 393 -36.38 12.73 27.55
CA VAL A 393 -35.15 11.99 27.82
C VAL A 393 -35.44 10.58 28.31
N ILE A 394 -36.32 10.41 29.31
CA ILE A 394 -36.64 9.09 29.87
C ILE A 394 -37.25 8.15 28.82
N VAL A 395 -38.21 8.63 28.03
CA VAL A 395 -38.86 7.83 26.98
C VAL A 395 -37.87 7.46 25.87
N SER A 396 -37.01 8.40 25.46
CA SER A 396 -35.98 8.14 24.44
C SER A 396 -34.95 7.11 24.92
N ALA A 397 -34.50 7.20 26.18
CA ALA A 397 -33.58 6.26 26.79
C ALA A 397 -34.20 4.87 26.92
N GLY A 398 -35.47 4.78 27.36
CA GLY A 398 -36.20 3.53 27.46
C GLY A 398 -36.35 2.81 26.12
N LEU A 399 -36.77 3.53 25.07
CA LEU A 399 -36.90 2.99 23.71
C LEU A 399 -35.55 2.52 23.14
N MET A 400 -34.47 3.23 23.45
CA MET A 400 -33.13 2.84 23.02
C MET A 400 -32.64 1.57 23.71
N ILE A 401 -32.87 1.43 25.03
CA ILE A 401 -32.55 0.20 25.77
C ILE A 401 -33.32 -1.00 25.20
N ILE A 402 -34.61 -0.83 24.90
CA ILE A 402 -35.45 -1.88 24.29
C ILE A 402 -34.89 -2.29 22.92
N PHE A 403 -34.51 -1.32 22.09
CA PHE A 403 -33.94 -1.59 20.77
C PHE A 403 -32.62 -2.37 20.84
N LEU A 404 -31.73 -1.98 21.75
CA LEU A 404 -30.45 -2.67 21.97
C LEU A 404 -30.64 -4.09 22.51
N TRP A 405 -31.63 -4.28 23.38
CA TRP A 405 -32.03 -5.59 23.86
C TRP A 405 -32.53 -6.49 22.72
N ALA A 406 -33.29 -5.95 21.77
CA ALA A 406 -33.72 -6.68 20.57
C ALA A 406 -32.54 -7.11 19.68
N ILE A 407 -31.52 -6.25 19.49
CA ILE A 407 -30.32 -6.60 18.71
C ILE A 407 -29.57 -7.78 19.34
N LYS A 408 -29.45 -7.81 20.68
CA LYS A 408 -28.82 -8.92 21.41
C LYS A 408 -29.51 -10.25 21.12
N ILE A 409 -30.84 -10.26 21.04
CA ILE A 409 -31.60 -11.49 20.78
C ILE A 409 -31.31 -12.02 19.37
N THR A 410 -31.12 -11.11 18.41
CA THR A 410 -30.82 -11.49 17.02
C THR A 410 -29.37 -11.85 16.74
N GLY A 411 -28.42 -11.55 17.65
CA GLY A 411 -26.99 -11.75 17.42
C GLY A 411 -26.25 -12.34 18.62
N ASN A 412 -25.48 -13.41 18.40
CA ASN A 412 -24.68 -14.11 19.42
C ASN A 412 -23.41 -13.33 19.85
N GLN A 413 -23.44 -12.00 19.76
CA GLN A 413 -22.33 -11.10 20.09
C GLN A 413 -22.51 -10.50 21.49
N PRO A 414 -21.43 -10.16 22.21
CA PRO A 414 -21.53 -9.47 23.49
C PRO A 414 -22.26 -8.13 23.34
N PHE A 415 -23.03 -7.76 24.36
CA PHE A 415 -23.87 -6.57 24.34
C PHE A 415 -23.00 -5.29 24.28
N PRO A 416 -23.19 -4.39 23.28
CA PRO A 416 -22.33 -3.22 23.09
C PRO A 416 -22.74 -2.05 24.00
N TRP A 417 -22.62 -2.24 25.33
CA TRP A 417 -22.98 -1.22 26.33
C TRP A 417 -22.29 0.13 26.09
N GLY A 418 -21.06 0.11 25.58
CA GLY A 418 -20.30 1.33 25.26
C GLY A 418 -20.90 2.13 24.11
N GLU A 419 -21.35 1.47 23.03
CA GLU A 419 -21.95 2.13 21.87
C GLU A 419 -23.30 2.77 22.24
N ALA A 420 -24.11 2.03 22.98
CA ALA A 420 -25.38 2.47 23.53
C ALA A 420 -25.25 3.71 24.42
N GLY A 421 -24.30 3.67 25.36
CA GLY A 421 -24.02 4.78 26.27
C GLY A 421 -23.54 6.01 25.52
N MET A 422 -22.73 5.85 24.48
CA MET A 422 -22.27 6.96 23.64
C MET A 422 -23.39 7.61 22.84
N LEU A 423 -24.31 6.84 22.25
CA LEU A 423 -25.47 7.42 21.57
C LEU A 423 -26.35 8.19 22.55
N LEU A 424 -26.60 7.63 23.74
CA LEU A 424 -27.34 8.31 24.79
C LEU A 424 -26.69 9.65 25.14
N LEU A 425 -25.39 9.63 25.43
CA LEU A 425 -24.63 10.81 25.78
C LEU A 425 -24.69 11.87 24.67
N LEU A 426 -24.57 11.46 23.41
CA LEU A 426 -24.63 12.36 22.26
C LEU A 426 -26.02 13.03 22.15
N VAL A 427 -27.10 12.25 22.24
CA VAL A 427 -28.47 12.78 22.17
C VAL A 427 -28.77 13.70 23.35
N LEU A 428 -28.36 13.31 24.57
CA LEU A 428 -28.48 14.14 25.78
C LEU A 428 -27.72 15.44 25.67
N LEU A 429 -26.49 15.39 25.16
CA LEU A 429 -25.68 16.57 24.92
C LEU A 429 -26.38 17.49 23.93
N PHE A 430 -26.80 17.00 22.76
CA PHE A 430 -27.48 17.81 21.75
C PHE A 430 -28.79 18.41 22.26
N MET A 431 -29.57 17.66 23.05
CA MET A 431 -30.74 18.18 23.73
C MET A 431 -30.36 19.26 24.75
N ALA A 432 -29.37 19.03 25.60
CA ALA A 432 -28.87 20.04 26.55
C ALA A 432 -28.40 21.30 25.81
N LEU A 433 -27.68 21.17 24.70
CA LEU A 433 -27.26 22.29 23.85
C LEU A 433 -28.46 23.02 23.24
N HIS A 434 -29.50 22.30 22.82
CA HIS A 434 -30.71 22.91 22.28
C HIS A 434 -31.44 23.78 23.32
N TYR A 435 -31.60 23.28 24.55
CA TYR A 435 -32.34 23.96 25.62
C TYR A 435 -31.51 24.99 26.39
N LEU A 436 -30.27 24.67 26.78
CA LEU A 436 -29.40 25.56 27.57
C LEU A 436 -28.80 26.69 26.72
N LEU A 437 -28.51 26.43 25.44
CA LEU A 437 -27.92 27.39 24.53
C LEU A 437 -28.96 27.99 23.56
N LYS A 438 -30.22 28.12 24.01
CA LYS A 438 -31.30 28.72 23.20
C LYS A 438 -30.96 30.15 22.73
N SER A 439 -30.17 30.88 23.52
CA SER A 439 -29.65 32.23 23.23
C SER A 439 -28.39 32.25 22.33
N PHE A 440 -27.69 31.13 22.18
CA PHE A 440 -26.48 31.08 21.36
C PHE A 440 -26.80 31.11 19.86
N GLN A 441 -25.94 31.81 19.12
CA GLN A 441 -25.99 31.92 17.66
C GLN A 441 -25.74 30.55 16.99
N PHE A 442 -26.33 30.34 15.82
CA PHE A 442 -26.22 29.10 15.03
C PHE A 442 -24.77 28.63 14.85
N MET A 443 -23.83 29.54 14.60
CA MET A 443 -22.42 29.20 14.37
C MET A 443 -21.72 28.59 15.59
N SER A 444 -22.02 29.09 16.80
CA SER A 444 -21.45 28.54 18.02
C SER A 444 -21.92 27.10 18.26
N LYS A 445 -23.16 26.78 17.88
CA LYS A 445 -23.68 25.41 17.94
C LYS A 445 -22.93 24.50 16.97
N VAL A 446 -22.73 24.94 15.72
CA VAL A 446 -22.00 24.16 14.70
C VAL A 446 -20.56 23.87 15.14
N TYR A 447 -19.81 24.86 15.64
CA TYR A 447 -18.44 24.64 16.10
C TYR A 447 -18.35 23.69 17.30
N LEU A 448 -19.30 23.79 18.24
CA LEU A 448 -19.36 22.86 19.36
C LEU A 448 -19.68 21.44 18.89
N CYS A 449 -20.58 21.27 17.91
CA CYS A 449 -20.84 19.97 17.29
C CYS A 449 -19.57 19.39 16.68
N VAL A 450 -18.78 20.20 15.95
CA VAL A 450 -17.50 19.76 15.37
C VAL A 450 -16.56 19.20 16.43
N ILE A 451 -16.41 19.87 17.57
CA ILE A 451 -15.56 19.42 18.68
C ILE A 451 -16.05 18.07 19.23
N VAL A 452 -17.35 17.94 19.47
CA VAL A 452 -17.96 16.71 20.00
C VAL A 452 -17.75 15.54 19.03
N PHE A 453 -17.97 15.75 17.73
CA PHE A 453 -17.76 14.70 16.74
C PHE A 453 -16.30 14.37 16.50
N ALA A 454 -15.40 15.33 16.64
CA ALA A 454 -13.97 15.08 16.61
C ALA A 454 -13.54 14.20 17.80
N LEU A 455 -14.04 14.47 19.01
CA LEU A 455 -13.83 13.61 20.18
C LEU A 455 -14.39 12.20 19.95
N PHE A 456 -15.63 12.10 19.47
CA PHE A 456 -16.27 10.82 19.16
C PHE A 456 -15.51 10.01 18.11
N THR A 457 -15.08 10.67 17.02
CA THR A 457 -14.29 10.02 15.96
C THR A 457 -12.94 9.55 16.50
N THR A 458 -12.29 10.37 17.33
CA THR A 458 -11.00 10.02 17.96
C THR A 458 -11.14 8.77 18.83
N TYR A 459 -12.18 8.71 19.66
CA TYR A 459 -12.46 7.55 20.49
C TYR A 459 -12.67 6.28 19.64
N LEU A 460 -13.57 6.33 18.64
CA LEU A 460 -13.88 5.17 17.82
C LEU A 460 -12.68 4.68 17.01
N LEU A 461 -11.99 5.60 16.31
CA LEU A 461 -10.81 5.25 15.53
C LEU A 461 -9.68 4.75 16.43
N GLY A 462 -9.45 5.37 17.58
CA GLY A 462 -8.44 4.93 18.55
C GLY A 462 -8.71 3.52 19.05
N HIS A 463 -9.95 3.24 19.48
CA HIS A 463 -10.36 1.91 19.94
C HIS A 463 -10.18 0.83 18.87
N TYR A 464 -10.74 1.03 17.67
CA TYR A 464 -10.62 0.02 16.61
C TYR A 464 -9.21 -0.09 16.02
N THR A 465 -8.40 0.98 16.07
CA THR A 465 -6.98 0.90 15.70
C THR A 465 -6.21 0.04 16.69
N ALA A 466 -6.47 0.17 17.99
CA ALA A 466 -5.86 -0.71 19.00
C ALA A 466 -6.23 -2.18 18.77
N VAL A 467 -7.52 -2.47 18.48
CA VAL A 467 -7.97 -3.82 18.12
C VAL A 467 -7.28 -4.34 16.85
N LYS A 468 -7.12 -3.48 15.83
CA LYS A 468 -6.39 -3.83 14.60
C LYS A 468 -4.94 -4.18 14.90
N GLN A 469 -4.26 -3.36 15.71
CA GLN A 469 -2.87 -3.59 16.10
C GLN A 469 -2.72 -4.92 16.87
N ASP A 470 -3.66 -5.26 17.75
CA ASP A 470 -3.64 -6.55 18.44
C ASP A 470 -3.80 -7.73 17.47
N ASN A 471 -4.65 -7.61 16.45
CA ASN A 471 -4.79 -8.64 15.41
C ASN A 471 -3.55 -8.74 14.52
N GLU A 472 -2.95 -7.61 14.14
CA GLU A 472 -1.68 -7.57 13.38
C GLU A 472 -0.54 -8.21 14.17
N LYS A 473 -0.42 -7.92 15.48
CA LYS A 473 0.55 -8.57 16.37
C LYS A 473 0.35 -10.08 16.43
N LYS A 474 -0.89 -10.58 16.45
CA LYS A 474 -1.18 -12.03 16.44
C LYS A 474 -0.71 -12.69 15.14
N ILE A 475 -1.01 -12.07 14.00
CA ILE A 475 -0.56 -12.55 12.68
C ILE A 475 0.98 -12.53 12.61
N LEU A 476 1.61 -11.45 13.08
CA LEU A 476 3.07 -11.33 13.13
C LEU A 476 3.69 -12.40 14.04
N ALA A 477 3.17 -12.59 15.25
CA ALA A 477 3.66 -13.60 16.18
C ALA A 477 3.55 -15.02 15.60
N ALA A 478 2.45 -15.34 14.92
CA ALA A 478 2.30 -16.60 14.19
C ALA A 478 3.26 -16.71 13.01
N GLY A 479 3.48 -15.62 12.26
CA GLY A 479 4.43 -15.56 11.15
C GLY A 479 5.89 -15.73 11.58
N LEU A 480 6.26 -15.22 12.76
CA LEU A 480 7.60 -15.41 13.36
C LEU A 480 7.85 -16.85 13.82
N LEU A 481 6.80 -17.64 13.99
CA LEU A 481 6.85 -19.09 14.22
C LEU A 481 6.92 -19.90 12.94
N SER A 482 6.57 -19.31 11.79
CA SER A 482 6.69 -19.96 10.49
C SER A 482 8.16 -20.01 10.08
N GLU A 483 8.90 -20.91 10.73
CA GLU A 483 10.24 -21.34 10.37
C GLU A 483 10.26 -22.17 9.08
N ARG A 484 9.13 -22.28 8.38
CA ARG A 484 9.02 -22.89 7.06
C ARG A 484 8.78 -21.85 6.00
N ASP A 485 9.58 -21.91 4.95
CA ASP A 485 9.42 -21.09 3.78
C ASP A 485 8.60 -21.85 2.73
N MET A 486 7.28 -21.70 2.76
CA MET A 486 6.34 -22.39 1.86
C MET A 486 6.71 -22.24 0.37
N VAL A 487 7.33 -21.11 -0.01
CA VAL A 487 7.80 -20.90 -1.38
C VAL A 487 9.03 -21.76 -1.66
N ALA A 488 9.97 -21.83 -0.72
CA ALA A 488 11.11 -22.74 -0.81
C ALA A 488 10.66 -24.20 -0.89
N GLU A 489 9.73 -24.64 -0.03
CA GLU A 489 9.21 -26.02 -0.02
C GLU A 489 8.54 -26.39 -1.34
N TYR A 490 7.74 -25.47 -1.90
CA TYR A 490 7.14 -25.65 -3.22
C TYR A 490 8.20 -25.78 -4.32
N LEU A 491 9.22 -24.90 -4.33
CA LEU A 491 10.30 -24.95 -5.33
C LEU A 491 11.19 -26.19 -5.19
N LEU A 492 11.37 -26.71 -3.97
CA LEU A 492 12.12 -27.95 -3.73
C LEU A 492 11.43 -29.16 -4.34
N HIS A 493 10.10 -29.14 -4.49
CA HIS A 493 9.38 -30.22 -5.12
C HIS A 493 9.81 -30.41 -6.59
N ASP A 494 9.89 -29.31 -7.34
CA ASP A 494 10.35 -29.33 -8.74
C ASP A 494 11.84 -29.67 -8.85
N ILE A 495 12.67 -29.11 -7.96
CA ILE A 495 14.12 -29.37 -7.95
C ILE A 495 14.41 -30.82 -7.59
N ASP A 496 13.72 -31.41 -6.62
CA ASP A 496 13.90 -32.81 -6.22
C ASP A 496 13.66 -33.75 -7.40
N LYS A 497 12.60 -33.52 -8.17
CA LYS A 497 12.32 -34.30 -9.37
C LYS A 497 13.44 -34.20 -10.39
N GLN A 498 13.91 -32.99 -10.68
CA GLN A 498 15.00 -32.78 -11.64
C GLN A 498 16.32 -33.39 -11.16
N LEU A 499 16.65 -33.27 -9.87
CA LEU A 499 17.86 -33.85 -9.28
C LEU A 499 17.87 -35.38 -9.36
N ARG A 500 16.72 -36.04 -9.19
CA ARG A 500 16.61 -37.51 -9.29
C ARG A 500 16.77 -38.01 -10.73
N GLU A 501 16.37 -37.23 -11.72
CA GLU A 501 16.39 -37.60 -13.15
C GLU A 501 17.73 -37.25 -13.84
N ASP A 502 18.56 -36.37 -13.25
CA ASP A 502 19.78 -35.88 -13.88
C ASP A 502 20.99 -36.82 -13.75
N THR A 503 21.18 -37.63 -14.79
CA THR A 503 22.34 -38.54 -14.95
C THR A 503 23.71 -37.86 -14.95
N ARG A 504 23.81 -36.53 -15.10
CA ARG A 504 25.10 -35.80 -15.03
C ARG A 504 25.63 -35.74 -13.60
N ILE A 505 24.76 -35.71 -12.59
CA ILE A 505 25.16 -35.71 -11.18
C ILE A 505 25.92 -37.01 -10.86
N ASP A 506 25.44 -38.15 -11.35
CA ASP A 506 26.12 -39.45 -11.24
C ASP A 506 27.54 -39.39 -11.82
N SER A 507 27.71 -38.75 -12.96
CA SER A 507 29.02 -38.65 -13.60
C SER A 507 30.03 -37.83 -12.79
N ILE A 508 29.56 -36.77 -12.12
CA ILE A 508 30.38 -35.86 -11.32
C ILE A 508 30.74 -36.51 -9.98
N VAL A 509 29.77 -37.11 -9.29
CA VAL A 509 29.94 -37.73 -7.95
C VAL A 509 30.96 -38.88 -7.97
N PHE A 510 31.08 -39.60 -9.10
CA PHE A 510 32.05 -40.70 -9.26
C PHE A 510 33.34 -40.29 -10.01
N SER A 511 33.58 -39.00 -10.23
CA SER A 511 34.80 -38.53 -10.93
C SER A 511 36.04 -38.55 -10.02
N ALA A 512 37.23 -38.62 -10.62
CA ALA A 512 38.51 -38.74 -9.89
C ALA A 512 39.16 -37.38 -9.53
N GLY A 513 38.44 -36.28 -9.70
CA GLY A 513 38.94 -34.90 -9.57
C GLY A 513 38.50 -34.18 -8.29
N ASN A 514 38.34 -32.84 -8.38
CA ASN A 514 37.91 -31.99 -7.26
C ASN A 514 36.38 -32.06 -7.07
N VAL A 515 35.88 -33.27 -6.82
CA VAL A 515 34.45 -33.65 -6.84
C VAL A 515 33.56 -32.66 -6.09
N TYR A 516 33.98 -32.20 -4.90
CA TYR A 516 33.21 -31.26 -4.09
C TYR A 516 33.01 -29.90 -4.77
N ARG A 517 34.06 -29.34 -5.40
CA ARG A 517 33.97 -28.03 -6.06
C ARG A 517 33.16 -28.13 -7.34
N ASP A 518 33.44 -29.15 -8.16
CA ASP A 518 32.77 -29.34 -9.45
C ASP A 518 31.26 -29.61 -9.26
N LEU A 519 30.91 -30.40 -8.23
CA LEU A 519 29.52 -30.65 -7.88
C LEU A 519 28.85 -29.41 -7.28
N TYR A 520 29.54 -28.66 -6.42
CA TYR A 520 29.03 -27.42 -5.86
C TYR A 520 28.69 -26.40 -6.93
N ASP A 521 29.64 -26.13 -7.83
CA ASP A 521 29.46 -25.15 -8.91
C ASP A 521 28.34 -25.60 -9.86
N PHE A 522 28.27 -26.89 -10.21
CA PHE A 522 27.19 -27.42 -11.04
C PHE A 522 25.81 -27.25 -10.38
N LEU A 523 25.66 -27.68 -9.13
CA LEU A 523 24.39 -27.58 -8.40
C LEU A 523 23.97 -26.12 -8.21
N ARG A 524 24.92 -25.23 -7.91
CA ARG A 524 24.66 -23.80 -7.72
C ARG A 524 24.18 -23.12 -9.00
N HIS A 525 24.80 -23.42 -10.14
CA HIS A 525 24.47 -22.76 -11.41
C HIS A 525 23.22 -23.35 -12.09
N HIS A 526 22.94 -24.65 -11.91
CA HIS A 526 21.86 -25.33 -12.64
C HIS A 526 20.56 -25.45 -11.84
N TYR A 527 20.64 -25.65 -10.52
CA TYR A 527 19.48 -25.93 -9.66
C TYR A 527 19.23 -24.82 -8.64
N PHE A 528 20.27 -24.37 -7.95
CA PHE A 528 20.16 -23.44 -6.84
C PHE A 528 20.54 -21.99 -7.24
N TYR A 529 19.94 -21.50 -8.33
CA TYR A 529 20.10 -20.11 -8.80
C TYR A 529 18.87 -19.24 -8.47
N GLY A 530 19.01 -17.91 -8.59
CA GLY A 530 17.90 -16.98 -8.41
C GLY A 530 17.39 -16.92 -6.96
N TYR A 531 16.23 -17.54 -6.69
CA TYR A 531 15.58 -17.58 -5.37
C TYR A 531 16.50 -18.12 -4.27
N TRP A 532 17.23 -19.18 -4.60
CA TRP A 532 18.15 -19.89 -3.71
C TRP A 532 19.40 -19.09 -3.32
N ASN A 533 19.57 -17.86 -3.84
CA ASN A 533 20.58 -16.95 -3.34
C ASN A 533 20.38 -16.55 -1.88
N ASN A 534 19.15 -16.69 -1.37
CA ASN A 534 18.79 -16.49 0.04
C ASN A 534 19.22 -17.66 0.95
N PHE A 535 19.73 -18.75 0.37
CA PHE A 535 20.19 -19.93 1.09
C PHE A 535 21.67 -20.18 0.81
N ASP A 536 22.38 -20.64 1.83
CA ASP A 536 23.71 -21.21 1.71
C ASP A 536 23.58 -22.71 1.46
N LEU A 537 24.12 -23.14 0.32
CA LEU A 537 24.21 -24.56 -0.03
C LEU A 537 25.46 -25.14 0.63
N GLN A 538 25.31 -26.25 1.33
CA GLN A 538 26.41 -27.09 1.80
C GLN A 538 26.22 -28.50 1.25
N ILE A 539 27.33 -29.13 0.87
CA ILE A 539 27.31 -30.45 0.24
C ILE A 539 28.20 -31.39 1.02
N ALA A 540 27.66 -32.55 1.38
CA ALA A 540 28.45 -33.65 1.92
C ALA A 540 28.26 -34.91 1.08
N ILE A 541 29.37 -35.53 0.69
CA ILE A 541 29.41 -36.83 0.01
C ILE A 541 29.94 -37.83 1.03
N CYS A 542 29.17 -38.87 1.30
CA CYS A 542 29.50 -39.93 2.25
C CYS A 542 29.77 -41.25 1.51
N SER A 543 30.95 -41.82 1.71
CA SER A 543 31.24 -43.23 1.41
C SER A 543 30.95 -44.13 2.64
N PRO A 544 30.71 -45.44 2.48
CA PRO A 544 30.45 -46.36 3.58
C PRO A 544 31.56 -46.43 4.64
N ALA A 545 32.78 -45.98 4.33
CA ALA A 545 33.91 -45.94 5.26
C ALA A 545 34.29 -44.52 5.76
N ASP A 546 33.58 -43.47 5.32
CA ASP A 546 33.96 -42.09 5.63
C ASP A 546 33.59 -41.67 7.05
N SER A 547 34.44 -40.83 7.64
CA SER A 547 34.21 -40.20 8.94
C SER A 547 34.20 -38.68 8.82
N LEU A 548 33.20 -38.04 9.44
CA LEU A 548 33.07 -36.59 9.54
C LEU A 548 33.65 -36.12 10.87
N PHE A 549 34.37 -34.99 10.85
CA PHE A 549 34.82 -34.32 12.06
C PHE A 549 33.83 -33.23 12.45
N VAL A 550 33.08 -33.44 13.53
CA VAL A 550 32.11 -32.45 14.03
C VAL A 550 32.84 -31.50 14.98
N ARG A 551 33.06 -30.26 14.53
CA ARG A 551 33.89 -29.27 15.22
C ARG A 551 33.42 -28.95 16.64
N GLU A 552 32.11 -28.91 16.85
CA GLU A 552 31.46 -28.59 18.12
C GLU A 552 31.65 -29.69 19.17
N LYS A 553 31.60 -30.95 18.75
CA LYS A 553 31.77 -32.13 19.63
C LYS A 553 33.23 -32.62 19.70
N LYS A 554 34.13 -32.02 18.91
CA LYS A 554 35.55 -32.42 18.76
C LYS A 554 35.74 -33.93 18.52
N GLN A 555 34.79 -34.58 17.84
CA GLN A 555 34.77 -36.02 17.66
C GLN A 555 34.60 -36.40 16.19
N LYS A 556 35.24 -37.51 15.78
CA LYS A 556 35.01 -38.15 14.48
C LYS A 556 33.82 -39.11 14.59
N CYS A 557 32.81 -38.93 13.75
CA CYS A 557 31.65 -39.80 13.66
C CYS A 557 31.53 -40.37 12.24
N HIS A 558 30.92 -41.56 12.10
CA HIS A 558 30.63 -42.13 10.79
C HIS A 558 29.64 -41.23 10.02
N CYS A 559 29.94 -40.96 8.74
CA CYS A 559 29.25 -39.96 7.93
C CYS A 559 27.75 -40.23 7.81
N HIS A 560 27.36 -41.47 7.46
CA HIS A 560 25.95 -41.84 7.35
C HIS A 560 25.25 -41.84 8.71
N SER A 561 25.91 -42.33 9.76
CA SER A 561 25.32 -42.34 11.10
C SER A 561 25.04 -40.93 11.64
N PHE A 562 25.87 -39.94 11.28
CA PHE A 562 25.65 -38.54 11.64
C PHE A 562 24.36 -37.99 11.04
N PHE A 563 24.21 -38.05 9.71
CA PHE A 563 23.01 -37.52 9.05
C PHE A 563 21.76 -38.33 9.37
N HIS A 564 21.86 -39.65 9.56
CA HIS A 564 20.73 -40.44 10.02
C HIS A 564 20.26 -40.01 11.41
N ARG A 565 21.19 -39.73 12.33
CA ARG A 565 20.86 -39.21 13.66
C ARG A 565 20.21 -37.84 13.58
N LEU A 566 20.81 -36.93 12.79
CA LEU A 566 20.28 -35.60 12.53
C LEU A 566 18.84 -35.65 12.01
N LEU A 567 18.56 -36.50 11.02
CA LEU A 567 17.22 -36.70 10.48
C LEU A 567 16.24 -37.31 11.48
N SER A 568 16.70 -38.22 12.34
CA SER A 568 15.82 -38.83 13.35
C SER A 568 15.49 -37.91 14.53
N GLU A 569 16.41 -37.00 14.87
CA GLU A 569 16.27 -36.07 16.00
C GLU A 569 15.57 -34.78 15.57
N GLU A 570 15.89 -34.25 14.38
CA GLU A 570 15.49 -32.90 13.94
C GLU A 570 14.72 -32.88 12.61
N GLY A 571 14.68 -33.99 11.87
CA GLY A 571 14.15 -34.03 10.51
C GLY A 571 12.64 -34.25 10.41
N LYS A 572 11.93 -33.35 9.70
CA LYS A 572 10.53 -33.52 9.27
C LYS A 572 10.46 -33.62 7.76
N ILE A 573 10.02 -34.76 7.23
CA ILE A 573 9.96 -34.99 5.78
C ILE A 573 9.02 -34.00 5.07
N LEU A 574 9.41 -33.53 3.89
CA LEU A 574 8.53 -32.78 2.99
C LEU A 574 7.80 -33.78 2.09
N ASP A 575 6.47 -33.75 2.13
CA ASP A 575 5.63 -34.70 1.39
C ASP A 575 6.06 -34.80 -0.08
N SER A 576 6.23 -36.04 -0.56
CA SER A 576 6.59 -36.37 -1.95
C SER A 576 7.96 -35.86 -2.45
N THR A 577 8.91 -35.56 -1.56
CA THR A 577 10.30 -35.18 -1.93
C THR A 577 11.36 -35.97 -1.14
N SER A 578 12.63 -35.88 -1.54
CA SER A 578 13.78 -36.37 -0.73
C SER A 578 14.29 -35.36 0.31
N PHE A 579 13.62 -34.22 0.46
CA PHE A 579 14.02 -33.16 1.39
C PHE A 579 13.33 -33.31 2.74
N TYR A 580 14.08 -32.94 3.78
CA TYR A 580 13.62 -32.82 5.15
C TYR A 580 13.79 -31.38 5.60
N TYR A 581 12.82 -30.86 6.32
CA TYR A 581 12.97 -29.65 7.11
C TYR A 581 13.71 -30.01 8.40
N LEU A 582 14.79 -29.31 8.72
CA LEU A 582 15.52 -29.48 9.98
C LEU A 582 14.97 -28.49 11.01
N ASP A 583 14.38 -29.03 12.08
CA ASP A 583 13.93 -28.27 13.25
C ASP A 583 15.07 -28.21 14.27
N ASP A 584 16.17 -27.54 13.91
CA ASP A 584 17.38 -27.42 14.72
C ASP A 584 17.28 -26.34 15.82
N HIS A 585 16.09 -25.73 15.94
CA HIS A 585 15.70 -24.74 16.95
C HIS A 585 16.59 -23.48 17.01
N ASN A 586 17.52 -23.28 16.07
CA ASN A 586 18.39 -22.10 16.02
C ASN A 586 17.68 -20.86 15.45
N GLY A 587 16.44 -21.02 14.97
CA GLY A 587 15.60 -19.96 14.43
C GLY A 587 15.89 -19.60 12.96
N LEU A 588 16.73 -20.37 12.29
CA LEU A 588 16.94 -20.34 10.84
C LEU A 588 16.19 -21.48 10.16
N ILE A 589 15.84 -21.26 8.90
CA ILE A 589 15.15 -22.26 8.09
C ILE A 589 16.22 -23.11 7.42
N SER A 590 16.27 -24.39 7.75
CA SER A 590 17.28 -25.31 7.21
C SER A 590 16.58 -26.50 6.54
N TYR A 591 16.98 -26.82 5.31
CA TYR A 591 16.47 -27.99 4.57
C TYR A 591 17.60 -28.96 4.24
N LEU A 592 17.36 -30.26 4.37
CA LEU A 592 18.32 -31.31 4.09
C LEU A 592 17.77 -32.29 3.04
N GLY A 593 18.36 -32.29 1.85
CA GLY A 593 18.10 -33.24 0.78
C GLY A 593 18.98 -34.48 0.91
N THR A 594 18.39 -35.66 0.73
CA THR A 594 19.11 -36.94 0.81
C THR A 594 19.02 -37.72 -0.49
N TYR A 595 20.16 -38.04 -1.09
CA TYR A 595 20.24 -38.82 -2.33
C TYR A 595 21.23 -39.95 -2.19
N SER A 596 20.94 -41.09 -2.82
CA SER A 596 21.84 -42.24 -2.82
C SER A 596 22.15 -42.67 -4.24
N PHE A 597 23.44 -42.82 -4.54
CA PHE A 597 23.95 -43.14 -5.85
C PHE A 597 24.68 -44.47 -5.81
N ARG A 598 24.42 -45.34 -6.79
CA ARG A 598 25.03 -46.67 -6.86
C ARG A 598 25.64 -46.92 -8.22
N ARG A 599 26.94 -47.23 -8.23
CA ARG A 599 27.67 -47.64 -9.45
C ARG A 599 28.47 -48.90 -9.18
N GLY A 600 27.96 -50.04 -9.67
CA GLY A 600 28.52 -51.36 -9.36
C GLY A 600 28.43 -51.68 -7.87
N ASN A 601 29.60 -51.89 -7.24
CA ASN A 601 29.73 -52.19 -5.81
C ASN A 601 29.99 -50.96 -4.93
N ARG A 602 30.06 -49.76 -5.51
CA ARG A 602 30.21 -48.50 -4.77
C ARG A 602 28.85 -47.83 -4.59
N GLN A 603 28.50 -47.57 -3.33
CA GLN A 603 27.33 -46.79 -2.94
C GLN A 603 27.82 -45.50 -2.28
N LEU A 604 27.30 -44.35 -2.70
CA LEU A 604 27.62 -43.05 -2.14
C LEU A 604 26.33 -42.35 -1.72
N GLY A 605 26.33 -41.70 -0.55
CA GLY A 605 25.28 -40.80 -0.13
C GLY A 605 25.65 -39.35 -0.43
N LEU A 606 24.73 -38.58 -1.02
CA LEU A 606 24.84 -37.15 -1.18
C LEU A 606 23.82 -36.47 -0.26
N TYR A 607 24.32 -35.56 0.57
CA TYR A 607 23.53 -34.74 1.47
C TYR A 607 23.66 -33.28 1.03
N LEU A 608 22.53 -32.64 0.76
CA LEU A 608 22.44 -31.24 0.34
C LEU A 608 21.76 -30.46 1.46
N GLN A 609 22.52 -29.67 2.20
CA GLN A 609 21.98 -28.81 3.25
C GLN A 609 21.81 -27.39 2.70
N LEU A 610 20.63 -26.82 2.88
CA LEU A 610 20.26 -25.47 2.47
C LEU A 610 19.89 -24.69 3.71
N ASP A 611 20.80 -23.86 4.18
CA ASP A 611 20.60 -23.03 5.36
C ASP A 611 20.15 -21.64 4.91
N ALA A 612 19.03 -21.15 5.41
CA ALA A 612 18.60 -19.79 5.13
C ALA A 612 19.65 -18.82 5.67
N LYS A 613 20.11 -17.92 4.79
CA LYS A 613 21.01 -16.85 5.21
C LYS A 613 20.32 -16.03 6.28
N MET A 614 20.99 -15.87 7.41
CA MET A 614 20.60 -14.90 8.44
C MET A 614 20.83 -13.50 7.89
N ASN A 615 19.93 -13.06 7.00
CA ASN A 615 19.80 -11.67 6.63
C ASN A 615 19.11 -10.99 7.80
N ALA A 616 19.83 -10.89 8.93
CA ALA A 616 19.36 -10.29 10.15
C ALA A 616 18.85 -8.90 9.77
N VAL A 617 17.56 -8.70 10.05
CA VAL A 617 16.93 -7.40 10.11
C VAL A 617 17.55 -6.68 11.31
N SER A 618 18.81 -6.30 11.17
CA SER A 618 19.58 -5.58 12.17
C SER A 618 19.45 -4.08 11.90
N PRO A 619 19.20 -3.25 12.93
CA PRO A 619 19.25 -1.81 12.78
C PRO A 619 20.60 -1.40 12.16
N GLY A 620 20.55 -0.79 10.96
CA GLY A 620 21.74 -0.38 10.20
C GLY A 620 21.96 -1.10 8.87
N TYR A 621 21.26 -2.21 8.58
CA TYR A 621 21.31 -2.84 7.26
C TYR A 621 20.51 -1.99 6.24
N PRO A 622 21.09 -1.53 5.12
CA PRO A 622 20.43 -0.60 4.21
C PRO A 622 19.12 -1.15 3.65
N GLU A 623 18.04 -0.36 3.74
CA GLU A 623 16.72 -0.73 3.20
C GLU A 623 16.76 -1.03 1.68
N LEU A 624 17.74 -0.48 0.96
CA LEU A 624 18.01 -0.73 -0.46
C LEU A 624 18.35 -2.19 -0.75
N LEU A 625 18.93 -2.91 0.20
CA LEU A 625 19.36 -4.31 0.06
C LEU A 625 18.33 -5.29 0.63
N GLN A 626 17.22 -4.80 1.15
CA GLN A 626 16.13 -5.59 1.69
C GLN A 626 15.02 -5.74 0.66
N ASN A 627 14.34 -6.89 0.63
CA ASN A 627 13.17 -7.08 -0.21
C ASN A 627 11.91 -6.46 0.45
N LYS A 628 10.82 -6.30 -0.32
CA LYS A 628 9.55 -5.76 0.20
C LYS A 628 8.99 -6.52 1.42
N ARG A 629 9.16 -7.85 1.48
CA ARG A 629 8.67 -8.66 2.61
C ARG A 629 9.40 -8.30 3.91
N GLN A 630 10.71 -8.13 3.84
CA GLN A 630 11.55 -7.70 4.96
C GLN A 630 11.27 -6.26 5.38
N GLN A 631 11.09 -5.34 4.43
CA GLN A 631 10.68 -3.97 4.71
C GLN A 631 9.30 -3.93 5.39
N GLN A 632 8.35 -4.76 4.96
CA GLN A 632 7.02 -4.84 5.57
C GLN A 632 7.06 -5.34 7.03
N LEU A 633 7.96 -6.28 7.36
CA LEU A 633 8.20 -6.73 8.74
C LEU A 633 8.77 -5.61 9.63
N LEU A 634 9.59 -4.72 9.07
CA LEU A 634 10.16 -3.53 9.74
C LEU A 634 9.24 -2.30 9.74
N ARG A 635 8.26 -2.25 8.84
CA ARG A 635 7.38 -1.08 8.63
C ARG A 635 6.53 -0.76 9.85
N TYR A 636 6.31 -1.75 10.70
CA TYR A 636 5.62 -1.57 11.95
C TYR A 636 6.64 -1.29 13.05
N ASP A 637 6.39 -0.28 13.88
CA ASP A 637 7.16 0.04 15.09
C ASP A 637 7.00 -1.03 16.19
N TYR A 638 7.00 -2.30 15.79
CA TYR A 638 6.89 -3.45 16.65
C TYR A 638 8.28 -3.97 16.96
N SER A 639 8.48 -4.23 18.24
CA SER A 639 9.61 -5.04 18.68
C SER A 639 9.11 -6.47 18.83
N PHE A 640 10.00 -7.44 18.66
CA PHE A 640 9.67 -8.83 18.93
C PHE A 640 10.85 -9.56 19.58
N ALA A 641 10.52 -10.61 20.33
CA ALA A 641 11.47 -11.56 20.87
C ALA A 641 10.94 -12.98 20.73
N LYS A 642 11.87 -13.91 20.52
CA LYS A 642 11.63 -15.34 20.49
C LYS A 642 12.40 -15.99 21.61
N TYR A 643 11.70 -16.78 22.40
CA TYR A 643 12.23 -17.57 23.48
C TYR A 643 12.08 -19.06 23.15
N TYR A 644 13.11 -19.83 23.45
CA TYR A 644 13.10 -21.29 23.41
C TYR A 644 13.49 -21.82 24.80
N ARG A 645 12.65 -22.66 25.41
CA ARG A 645 12.79 -23.14 26.79
C ARG A 645 13.10 -22.01 27.77
N ASP A 646 12.30 -20.95 27.67
CA ASP A 646 12.40 -19.74 28.47
C ASP A 646 13.69 -18.90 28.28
N GLN A 647 14.59 -19.26 27.35
CA GLN A 647 15.78 -18.47 27.03
C GLN A 647 15.60 -17.67 25.75
N LEU A 648 16.05 -16.41 25.77
CA LEU A 648 15.99 -15.52 24.62
C LEU A 648 16.92 -16.00 23.49
N VAL A 649 16.34 -16.40 22.36
CA VAL A 649 17.08 -16.85 21.17
C VAL A 649 17.32 -15.70 20.20
N SER A 650 16.30 -14.87 19.96
CA SER A 650 16.40 -13.72 19.06
C SER A 650 15.50 -12.59 19.49
N GLN A 651 15.90 -11.36 19.18
CA GLN A 651 15.11 -10.15 19.39
C GLN A 651 15.35 -9.12 18.28
N SER A 652 14.36 -8.26 18.06
CA SER A 652 14.43 -7.13 17.13
C SER A 652 13.54 -5.98 17.59
N GLY A 653 13.87 -4.76 17.19
CA GLY A 653 13.14 -3.53 17.52
C GLY A 653 13.76 -2.71 18.66
N SER A 654 12.99 -1.76 19.18
CA SER A 654 13.44 -0.78 20.17
C SER A 654 13.22 -1.23 21.62
N TYR A 655 12.27 -2.14 21.87
CA TYR A 655 12.00 -2.68 23.20
C TYR A 655 13.07 -3.71 23.58
N ARG A 656 13.63 -3.60 24.80
CA ARG A 656 14.63 -4.53 25.31
C ARG A 656 13.94 -5.66 26.06
N TYR A 657 14.13 -6.88 25.57
CA TYR A 657 13.52 -8.07 26.15
C TYR A 657 14.42 -8.66 27.24
N PRO A 658 13.85 -9.16 28.36
CA PRO A 658 14.60 -9.93 29.35
C PRO A 658 15.24 -11.17 28.70
N PHE A 659 16.41 -11.59 29.17
CA PHE A 659 17.05 -12.83 28.71
C PHE A 659 16.27 -14.09 29.07
N ASP A 660 15.45 -14.00 30.13
CA ASP A 660 14.64 -15.09 30.65
C ASP A 660 13.14 -14.74 30.55
N ALA A 661 12.36 -15.65 29.97
CA ALA A 661 10.91 -15.53 29.82
C ALA A 661 10.15 -15.53 31.15
N TYR A 662 10.69 -16.08 32.25
CA TYR A 662 10.04 -16.08 33.57
C TYR A 662 9.85 -14.67 34.14
N ALA A 663 10.66 -13.70 33.72
CA ALA A 663 10.49 -12.29 34.08
C ALA A 663 9.26 -11.66 33.39
N CYS A 664 8.66 -12.32 32.40
CA CYS A 664 7.55 -11.80 31.63
C CYS A 664 6.20 -12.22 32.22
N HIS A 665 5.24 -11.29 32.24
CA HIS A 665 3.89 -11.52 32.80
C HIS A 665 2.97 -12.22 31.78
N CYS A 666 3.43 -13.31 31.15
CA CYS A 666 2.65 -14.06 30.17
C CYS A 666 1.88 -15.21 30.85
N GLY A 667 0.55 -15.20 30.79
CA GLY A 667 -0.31 -16.29 31.27
C GLY A 667 -0.29 -17.54 30.37
N ASN A 668 -1.00 -18.60 30.78
CA ASN A 668 -1.00 -19.91 30.10
C ASN A 668 -1.93 -19.99 28.86
N LYS A 669 -2.50 -18.86 28.42
CA LYS A 669 -3.32 -18.83 27.20
C LYS A 669 -2.41 -18.86 25.97
N GLU A 670 -2.91 -19.43 24.88
CA GLU A 670 -2.20 -19.44 23.59
C GLU A 670 -1.81 -18.03 23.17
N PHE A 671 -2.76 -17.08 23.25
CA PHE A 671 -2.49 -15.65 23.15
C PHE A 671 -2.84 -14.98 24.47
N ASP A 672 -1.88 -14.23 25.00
CA ASP A 672 -2.09 -13.37 26.16
C ASP A 672 -1.59 -11.95 25.88
N SER A 673 -2.24 -10.96 26.47
CA SER A 673 -1.89 -9.56 26.26
C SER A 673 -1.85 -8.82 27.58
N TYR A 674 -0.77 -8.10 27.82
CA TYR A 674 -0.61 -7.25 28.99
C TYR A 674 0.08 -5.94 28.60
N SER A 675 -0.01 -4.94 29.46
CA SER A 675 0.69 -3.67 29.26
C SER A 675 1.65 -3.42 30.43
N SER A 676 2.90 -3.11 30.12
CA SER A 676 3.96 -2.83 31.09
C SER A 676 4.94 -1.81 30.51
N GLU A 677 5.55 -0.97 31.35
CA GLU A 677 6.60 0.00 30.95
C GLU A 677 6.23 0.90 29.75
N GLY A 678 4.95 1.20 29.55
CA GLY A 678 4.47 1.99 28.40
C GLY A 678 4.37 1.23 27.08
N TYR A 679 4.54 -0.10 27.10
CA TYR A 679 4.36 -1.01 25.97
C TYR A 679 3.18 -1.96 26.21
N SER A 680 2.50 -2.31 25.13
CA SER A 680 1.54 -3.40 25.05
C SER A 680 2.25 -4.61 24.48
N HIS A 681 2.30 -5.68 25.27
CA HIS A 681 2.94 -6.93 24.95
C HIS A 681 1.88 -7.96 24.57
N LEU A 682 2.08 -8.62 23.43
CA LEU A 682 1.36 -9.83 23.05
C LEU A 682 2.31 -11.02 23.24
N CYS A 683 1.93 -11.95 24.10
CA CYS A 683 2.58 -13.25 24.25
C CYS A 683 1.85 -14.27 23.39
N TYR A 684 2.61 -15.05 22.64
CA TYR A 684 2.11 -16.19 21.87
C TYR A 684 2.87 -17.45 22.27
N ARG A 685 2.14 -18.44 22.78
CA ARG A 685 2.66 -19.76 23.19
C ARG A 685 1.96 -20.85 22.38
N PRO A 686 2.53 -21.32 21.26
CA PRO A 686 1.98 -22.43 20.48
C PRO A 686 2.20 -23.80 21.15
N GLY A 687 3.14 -23.89 22.09
CA GLY A 687 3.57 -25.12 22.75
C GLY A 687 4.34 -24.84 24.04
N LYS A 688 4.94 -25.86 24.65
CA LYS A 688 5.67 -25.71 25.93
C LYS A 688 7.05 -25.09 25.77
N ASP A 689 7.70 -25.30 24.63
CA ASP A 689 9.09 -24.88 24.43
C ASP A 689 9.25 -23.49 23.82
N TYR A 690 8.22 -22.92 23.21
CA TYR A 690 8.32 -21.64 22.50
C TYR A 690 7.43 -20.57 23.11
N LEU A 691 8.00 -19.38 23.28
CA LEU A 691 7.28 -18.16 23.59
C LEU A 691 7.73 -17.06 22.62
N ILE A 692 6.79 -16.50 21.88
CA ILE A 692 7.02 -15.30 21.07
C ILE A 692 6.35 -14.12 21.75
N MET A 693 7.10 -13.03 21.88
CA MET A 693 6.59 -11.77 22.41
C MET A 693 6.67 -10.71 21.32
N VAL A 694 5.58 -9.99 21.11
CA VAL A 694 5.52 -8.84 20.22
C VAL A 694 5.08 -7.63 21.03
N SER A 695 5.90 -6.58 21.04
CA SER A 695 5.71 -5.37 21.85
C SER A 695 5.47 -4.15 20.96
N SER A 696 4.49 -3.33 21.34
CA SER A 696 4.18 -2.05 20.68
C SER A 696 3.99 -0.94 21.72
N PRO A 697 4.38 0.31 21.46
CA PRO A 697 4.12 1.41 22.40
C PRO A 697 2.60 1.58 22.62
N VAL A 698 2.19 1.82 23.87
CA VAL A 698 0.78 2.08 24.22
C VAL A 698 0.42 3.50 23.83
N VAL A 699 -0.77 3.68 23.25
CA VAL A 699 -1.28 5.02 22.93
C VAL A 699 -1.49 5.83 24.20
N SER A 700 -0.68 6.86 24.39
CA SER A 700 -0.77 7.75 25.54
C SER A 700 -1.89 8.79 25.39
N LEU A 701 -2.32 9.42 26.50
CA LEU A 701 -3.28 10.54 26.46
C LEU A 701 -2.77 11.70 25.58
N ARG A 702 -1.45 11.90 25.52
CA ARG A 702 -0.81 12.89 24.64
C ARG A 702 -1.06 12.54 23.16
N GLU A 703 -0.85 11.29 22.78
CA GLU A 703 -1.09 10.84 21.40
C GLU A 703 -2.57 10.90 21.03
N ALA A 704 -3.47 10.55 21.96
CA ALA A 704 -4.90 10.74 21.77
C ALA A 704 -5.26 12.22 21.56
N ALA A 705 -4.63 13.15 22.29
CA ALA A 705 -4.84 14.59 22.10
C ALA A 705 -4.30 15.10 20.75
N ILE A 706 -3.16 14.57 20.27
CA ILE A 706 -2.63 14.88 18.94
C ILE A 706 -3.58 14.40 17.85
N MET A 707 -4.04 13.14 17.95
CA MET A 707 -5.02 12.56 17.04
C MET A 707 -6.32 13.37 17.00
N PHE A 708 -6.85 13.73 18.17
CA PHE A 708 -8.01 14.62 18.29
C PHE A 708 -7.77 15.96 17.60
N SER A 709 -6.62 16.60 17.83
CA SER A 709 -6.30 17.90 17.25
C SER A 709 -6.32 17.87 15.72
N TYR A 710 -5.70 16.85 15.10
CA TYR A 710 -5.71 16.70 13.63
C TYR A 710 -7.11 16.45 13.07
N ILE A 711 -7.89 15.55 13.68
CA ILE A 711 -9.27 15.27 13.24
C ILE A 711 -10.15 16.51 13.40
N CYS A 712 -9.99 17.24 14.52
CA CYS A 712 -10.73 18.45 14.82
C CYS A 712 -10.42 19.56 13.80
N VAL A 713 -9.14 19.80 13.50
CA VAL A 713 -8.71 20.77 12.47
C VAL A 713 -9.27 20.38 11.10
N PHE A 714 -9.23 19.10 10.74
CA PHE A 714 -9.78 18.61 9.47
C PHE A 714 -11.30 18.89 9.38
N TYR A 715 -12.07 18.59 10.42
CA TYR A 715 -13.51 18.89 10.43
C TYR A 715 -13.81 20.39 10.43
N PHE A 716 -13.02 21.21 11.14
CA PHE A 716 -13.14 22.67 11.06
C PHE A 716 -12.85 23.19 9.66
N LEU A 717 -11.86 22.64 8.95
CA LEU A 717 -11.56 22.97 7.55
C LEU A 717 -12.74 22.62 6.65
N LEU A 718 -13.35 21.44 6.81
CA LEU A 718 -14.53 21.04 6.01
C LEU A 718 -15.70 21.99 6.24
N VAL A 719 -16.06 22.25 7.49
CA VAL A 719 -17.17 23.14 7.83
C VAL A 719 -16.88 24.59 7.39
N GLY A 720 -15.65 25.06 7.60
CA GLY A 720 -15.20 26.38 7.15
C GLY A 720 -15.27 26.53 5.64
N SER A 721 -14.81 25.53 4.88
CA SER A 721 -14.88 25.52 3.41
C SER A 721 -16.33 25.55 2.89
N TYR A 722 -17.24 24.81 3.54
CA TYR A 722 -18.67 24.87 3.21
C TYR A 722 -19.23 26.28 3.44
N PHE A 723 -18.90 26.92 4.56
CA PHE A 723 -19.37 28.28 4.82
C PHE A 723 -18.80 29.31 3.85
N LEU A 724 -17.51 29.23 3.52
CA LEU A 724 -16.86 30.09 2.53
C LEU A 724 -17.49 29.92 1.14
N PHE A 725 -17.69 28.68 0.69
CA PHE A 725 -18.36 28.41 -0.58
C PHE A 725 -19.79 28.95 -0.58
N SER A 726 -20.52 28.77 0.52
CA SER A 726 -21.88 29.28 0.67
C SER A 726 -21.99 30.81 0.66
N MET A 727 -20.90 31.53 0.92
CA MET A 727 -20.85 33.00 0.89
C MET A 727 -20.88 33.56 -0.53
N THR A 728 -20.30 32.84 -1.51
CA THR A 728 -20.31 33.23 -2.92
C THR A 728 -21.69 33.05 -3.58
N ALA A 729 -22.56 32.26 -2.97
CA ALA A 729 -23.93 32.06 -3.44
C ALA A 729 -24.84 33.20 -2.96
N GLU A 730 -25.22 34.09 -3.88
CA GLU A 730 -26.01 35.33 -3.70
C GLU A 730 -27.31 35.24 -2.89
N ARG A 731 -27.79 34.02 -2.56
CA ARG A 731 -29.15 33.75 -2.08
C ARG A 731 -29.33 33.66 -0.56
N ARG A 732 -28.30 33.92 0.26
CA ARG A 732 -28.40 33.86 1.74
C ARG A 732 -28.02 35.16 2.48
N ARG A 733 -28.51 36.31 1.99
CA ARG A 733 -28.33 37.64 2.63
C ARG A 733 -28.79 37.72 4.10
N HIS A 734 -29.84 37.01 4.50
CA HIS A 734 -30.34 37.06 5.89
C HIS A 734 -29.42 36.42 6.94
N PHE A 735 -28.60 35.44 6.56
CA PHE A 735 -27.69 34.76 7.47
C PHE A 735 -26.50 35.65 7.90
N PHE A 736 -26.15 36.61 7.05
CA PHE A 736 -25.03 37.53 7.22
C PHE A 736 -25.43 38.94 7.70
N SER A 737 -26.70 39.20 8.06
CA SER A 737 -27.09 40.52 8.59
C SER A 737 -26.51 40.82 9.98
N CYS A 738 -26.11 39.80 10.75
CA CYS A 738 -25.52 40.01 12.08
C CYS A 738 -24.00 40.17 12.00
N TYR A 739 -23.49 41.35 12.38
CA TYR A 739 -22.05 41.68 12.40
C TYR A 739 -21.20 40.65 13.16
N ARG A 740 -21.75 40.04 14.23
CA ARG A 740 -21.07 39.00 15.02
C ARG A 740 -20.73 37.74 14.22
N ASN A 741 -21.59 37.30 13.30
CA ASN A 741 -21.32 36.12 12.47
C ASN A 741 -20.28 36.41 11.37
N LYS A 742 -20.24 37.65 10.85
CA LYS A 742 -19.19 38.09 9.92
C LYS A 742 -17.82 38.07 10.61
N ILE A 743 -17.76 38.57 11.85
CA ILE A 743 -16.53 38.57 12.65
C ILE A 743 -16.10 37.14 12.98
N LEU A 744 -17.02 36.27 13.44
CA LEU A 744 -16.69 34.89 13.79
C LEU A 744 -16.16 34.09 12.58
N LEU A 745 -16.69 34.36 11.39
CA LEU A 745 -16.26 33.73 10.14
C LEU A 745 -14.96 34.32 9.60
N ALA A 746 -14.76 35.63 9.74
CA ALA A 746 -13.48 36.27 9.41
C ALA A 746 -12.37 35.74 10.31
N ILE A 747 -12.61 35.66 11.62
CA ILE A 747 -11.66 35.10 12.58
C ILE A 747 -11.38 33.63 12.26
N SER A 748 -12.39 32.81 12.03
CA SER A 748 -12.15 31.39 11.70
C SER A 748 -11.43 31.22 10.37
N GLY A 749 -11.74 32.04 9.36
CA GLY A 749 -11.03 32.06 8.08
C GLY A 749 -9.56 32.46 8.22
N ILE A 750 -9.27 33.52 8.99
CA ILE A 750 -7.90 33.97 9.26
C ILE A 750 -7.14 32.89 10.04
N SER A 751 -7.74 32.31 11.07
CA SER A 751 -7.12 31.24 11.86
C SER A 751 -6.85 29.99 11.02
N LEU A 752 -7.77 29.60 10.12
CA LEU A 752 -7.57 28.48 9.19
C LEU A 752 -6.44 28.78 8.20
N MET A 753 -6.39 29.99 7.65
CA MET A 753 -5.32 30.40 6.72
C MET A 753 -3.95 30.43 7.43
N ALA A 754 -3.91 30.92 8.67
CA ALA A 754 -2.70 30.92 9.49
C ALA A 754 -2.22 29.50 9.81
N LEU A 755 -3.13 28.60 10.21
CA LEU A 755 -2.81 27.18 10.45
C LEU A 755 -2.33 26.48 9.17
N PHE A 756 -2.97 26.74 8.04
CA PHE A 756 -2.59 26.15 6.76
C PHE A 756 -1.21 26.61 6.30
N THR A 757 -0.97 27.93 6.33
CA THR A 757 0.35 28.51 5.97
C THR A 757 1.45 28.02 6.91
N LEU A 758 1.19 27.96 8.21
CA LEU A 758 2.13 27.40 9.19
C LEU A 758 2.42 25.92 8.91
N GLY A 759 1.39 25.12 8.61
CA GLY A 759 1.54 23.70 8.28
C GLY A 759 2.38 23.48 7.03
N VAL A 760 2.10 24.22 5.95
CA VAL A 760 2.88 24.16 4.70
C VAL A 760 4.33 24.59 4.95
N ALA A 761 4.54 25.69 5.69
CA ALA A 761 5.87 26.17 6.03
C ALA A 761 6.65 25.14 6.84
N LEU A 762 6.02 24.51 7.85
CA LEU A 762 6.65 23.49 8.68
C LEU A 762 7.07 22.26 7.86
N VAL A 763 6.20 21.78 6.96
CA VAL A 763 6.51 20.65 6.07
C VAL A 763 7.67 20.99 5.13
N MET A 764 7.65 22.18 4.52
CA MET A 764 8.76 22.63 3.65
C MET A 764 10.08 22.71 4.42
N LEU A 765 10.07 23.29 5.63
CA LEU A 765 11.25 23.39 6.48
C LEU A 765 11.76 22.01 6.93
N LEU A 766 10.87 21.11 7.34
CA LEU A 766 11.22 19.75 7.72
C LEU A 766 11.86 18.99 6.56
N ASN A 767 11.26 19.07 5.36
CA ASN A 767 11.77 18.36 4.20
C ASN A 767 13.14 18.91 3.76
N MET A 768 13.30 20.23 3.77
CA MET A 768 14.60 20.88 3.51
C MET A 768 15.65 20.48 4.54
N HIS A 769 15.31 20.49 5.83
CA HIS A 769 16.23 20.10 6.90
C HIS A 769 16.62 18.62 6.82
N PHE A 770 15.66 17.75 6.49
CA PHE A 770 15.89 16.31 6.35
C PHE A 770 16.81 16.00 5.16
N HIS A 771 16.53 16.55 3.97
CA HIS A 771 17.38 16.39 2.79
C HIS A 771 18.80 16.89 3.06
N ASN A 772 18.95 18.11 3.59
CA ASN A 772 20.28 18.66 3.88
C ASN A 772 21.07 17.81 4.88
N LYS A 773 20.40 17.31 5.93
CA LYS A 773 21.05 16.44 6.92
C LYS A 773 21.44 15.10 6.33
N HIS A 774 20.58 14.50 5.51
CA HIS A 774 20.84 13.21 4.87
C HIS A 774 21.97 13.31 3.84
N ASP A 775 21.98 14.34 3.00
CA ASP A 775 23.04 14.60 2.03
C ASP A 775 24.39 14.87 2.68
N ARG A 776 24.39 15.54 3.84
CA ARG A 776 25.60 15.75 4.63
C ARG A 776 26.12 14.43 5.19
N LEU A 777 25.25 13.62 5.80
CA LEU A 777 25.61 12.32 6.35
C LEU A 777 26.11 11.36 5.28
N LEU A 778 25.45 11.30 4.13
CA LEU A 778 25.88 10.51 2.97
C LEU A 778 27.24 10.97 2.47
N ARG A 779 27.48 12.28 2.32
CA ARG A 779 28.79 12.80 1.93
C ARG A 779 29.87 12.44 2.94
N GLU A 780 29.62 12.62 4.23
CA GLU A 780 30.57 12.25 5.28
C GLU A 780 30.91 10.75 5.23
N LYS A 781 29.90 9.87 5.04
CA LYS A 781 30.12 8.42 4.92
C LYS A 781 30.82 8.02 3.62
N LEU A 782 30.46 8.62 2.48
CA LEU A 782 31.12 8.37 1.19
C LEU A 782 32.58 8.81 1.21
N THR A 783 32.87 9.96 1.83
CA THR A 783 34.25 10.44 1.98
C THR A 783 35.05 9.47 2.82
N ALA A 784 34.50 8.97 3.93
CA ALA A 784 35.16 7.96 4.76
C ALA A 784 35.41 6.63 4.00
N VAL A 785 34.46 6.17 3.18
CA VAL A 785 34.65 4.98 2.34
C VAL A 785 35.71 5.23 1.26
N TYR A 786 35.69 6.40 0.62
CA TYR A 786 36.66 6.81 -0.38
C TYR A 786 38.08 6.87 0.20
N ASP A 787 38.24 7.48 1.37
CA ASP A 787 39.52 7.55 2.10
C ASP A 787 40.01 6.15 2.47
N TYR A 788 39.11 5.27 2.92
CA TYR A 788 39.42 3.87 3.20
C TYR A 788 39.89 3.12 1.94
N LEU A 789 39.23 3.31 0.80
CA LEU A 789 39.60 2.69 -0.48
C LEU A 789 40.95 3.20 -0.99
N ILE A 790 41.24 4.50 -0.86
CA ILE A 790 42.55 5.07 -1.22
C ILE A 790 43.65 4.48 -0.33
N SER A 791 43.41 4.42 0.98
CA SER A 791 44.41 3.92 1.93
C SER A 791 44.78 2.44 1.74
N ASN A 792 43.87 1.65 1.15
CA ASN A 792 44.04 0.21 0.95
C ASN A 792 44.22 -0.20 -0.53
N MET A 793 44.34 0.76 -1.45
CA MET A 793 44.59 0.44 -2.86
C MET A 793 46.05 0.02 -3.08
N PRO A 794 46.31 -1.07 -3.84
CA PRO A 794 47.66 -1.51 -4.12
C PRO A 794 48.46 -0.46 -4.93
N PRO A 795 49.78 -0.29 -4.68
CA PRO A 795 50.58 0.79 -5.27
C PRO A 795 50.58 0.84 -6.81
N SER A 796 50.33 -0.29 -7.47
CA SER A 796 50.28 -0.39 -8.93
C SER A 796 49.14 0.43 -9.57
N TRP A 797 48.11 0.81 -8.82
CA TRP A 797 46.99 1.60 -9.31
C TRP A 797 47.17 3.11 -9.07
N MET A 798 48.06 3.52 -8.15
CA MET A 798 48.35 4.94 -7.88
C MET A 798 49.16 5.61 -9.00
N ASN A 799 50.01 4.85 -9.69
CA ASN A 799 50.88 5.38 -10.76
C ASN A 799 50.14 5.82 -12.03
N GLY A 800 48.84 5.54 -12.16
CA GLY A 800 48.01 5.98 -13.28
C GLY A 800 47.16 7.24 -13.03
N LEU A 801 47.05 7.69 -11.78
CA LEU A 801 46.10 8.73 -11.37
C LEU A 801 46.72 10.09 -11.04
N TYR A 802 48.04 10.16 -10.87
CA TYR A 802 48.77 11.41 -10.68
C TYR A 802 49.78 11.58 -11.83
N PRO A 803 49.72 12.68 -12.61
CA PRO A 803 50.87 13.07 -13.41
C PRO A 803 51.99 13.41 -12.43
N SER A 804 53.15 12.79 -12.58
CA SER A 804 54.38 13.30 -11.99
C SER A 804 54.61 14.75 -12.46
N PRO A 805 55.13 15.63 -11.59
CA PRO A 805 55.23 17.07 -11.84
C PRO A 805 56.00 17.43 -13.12
#